data_AF-A0A838NME7-F1
#
_entry.id   AF-A0A838NME7-F1
#
_cell.length_a   1.000
_cell.length_b   1.000
_cell.length_c   1.000
_cell.angle_alpha   90.00
_cell.angle_beta   90.00
_cell.angle_gamma   90.00
#
_symmetry.space_group_name_H-M   'P 1'
#
loop_
_entity.id
_entity.type
_entity.pdbx_description
1 polymer ?
#
loop_
_entity_poly.entity_id
_entity_poly.type
_entity_poly.pdbx_seq_one_letter_code
_entity_poly.pdbx_strand_id
1 'polypeptide(L)'
;MLKRAEDRLNQTYTAAVVSIPEGTMPAAVWAGAWSRATAERMGRMLLTSAQLGVLLLAMHAFQLEKASGILKLTPLIFGGFLVHAALPLAYRAPFFLVLSFAAFGVVLGVLQAILLIAIGLALIGVCHLPIALRWRILVLAAMGAGLIALRGAWLPWALPWGQGQWAGRVLPVLGSMFMFRLVIYLYDLRHEKGREKGRVSIWRRLSYFFLLPNVCFLLFPVIDYRTYQRTYYDGDPLEIYQQGVLRIFRGLTHILLYRVVYYYLVPAPWAVTDLGSVVLFVVSAWLLFLRVSGVFHLVVGVLGLFGFNLPKPQHLYFLASSPNDLWPRASLYWKDFMMKVFYYPTFKPLQRRWGLTRALVVATLVVFVATWLLHSYQWFWVLGAFPFGGTDAGFWTIFAALVLANSLWELKRGKRRSLTQRATWSASEALTHASKVLGMFLLISLMWSWWSTRDTGRWLSILAKGGDSAFGAYAMLGLGIAGILTAGVAIQYALTRGWRFGMVDDGPAGLGGSSYRRSATVTSLGGLLLLGASQPQVQQLAGGPAGGFVASLQSERLNQQDAERQLRGYYETLLETDVPTSALSAQAQPPAQTTPSTARSDRRPLAQTDAVRYTGDALLYELKPSYELMFKRRLLRTNEWGMRDKAYTLAKPPGTYRIALLGGSISMGMGLGGEETYESLVEERLNREHAGGPNAQYEILNFAVGGYGLVQHVLVAERKIFRFEPDVVLYAAHSGEYLRTLDVLGRVIQRGAELPPFLRDLVRRAGIEPGMASGEVRRRLGSDPFPREIGKWGYRQIVEASRRNGAIPAWVFVPQSHNGIQPPETIEYMSAMASEAGFVVLNLGDAFDGQSTEEISVARGDYHPNALGNRLLADRLYEELRAHDGVLKLGLTGTGNRR
;
A
#
# COMPACT_ATOMS: atom_id res chain seq x y z
N MET A 1 32.53 15.08 44.08
CA MET A 1 31.26 15.51 43.46
C MET A 1 30.35 14.33 43.08
N LEU A 2 30.85 13.25 42.46
CA LEU A 2 30.04 12.04 42.20
C LEU A 2 29.63 11.28 43.48
N LYS A 3 30.51 11.18 44.48
CA LYS A 3 30.17 10.61 45.80
C LYS A 3 29.07 11.40 46.54
N ARG A 4 29.12 12.74 46.46
CA ARG A 4 28.08 13.65 46.99
C ARG A 4 26.75 13.63 46.22
N ALA A 5 26.73 13.11 44.98
CA ALA A 5 25.50 12.92 44.21
C ALA A 5 24.87 11.54 44.47
N GLU A 6 25.71 10.53 44.72
CA GLU A 6 25.30 9.20 45.19
C GLU A 6 24.79 9.25 46.64
N ASP A 7 25.44 10.02 47.51
CA ASP A 7 24.97 10.27 48.89
C ASP A 7 23.65 11.07 48.92
N ARG A 8 23.41 11.96 47.93
CA ARG A 8 22.12 12.66 47.79
C ARG A 8 21.03 11.76 47.21
N LEU A 9 21.34 10.87 46.26
CA LEU A 9 20.37 9.90 45.72
C LEU A 9 19.99 8.81 46.74
N ASN A 10 20.94 8.36 47.55
CA ASN A 10 20.67 7.46 48.68
C ASN A 10 19.97 8.19 49.84
N GLN A 11 20.23 9.48 50.09
CA GLN A 11 19.43 10.25 51.03
C GLN A 11 17.99 10.47 50.54
N THR A 12 17.72 10.67 49.24
CA THR A 12 16.33 10.85 48.76
C THR A 12 15.52 9.54 48.74
N TYR A 13 16.16 8.38 48.62
CA TYR A 13 15.48 7.07 48.68
C TYR A 13 15.41 6.47 50.09
N THR A 14 16.31 6.84 51.00
CA THR A 14 16.30 6.38 52.40
C THR A 14 15.62 7.38 53.35
N ALA A 15 15.48 8.66 52.98
CA ALA A 15 14.72 9.65 53.76
C ALA A 15 13.20 9.64 53.50
N ALA A 16 12.69 8.69 52.71
CA ALA A 16 11.25 8.38 52.68
C ALA A 16 10.82 7.47 53.85
N VAL A 17 11.76 7.09 54.73
CA VAL A 17 11.51 6.34 55.97
C VAL A 17 12.31 7.02 57.10
N VAL A 18 11.63 7.82 57.93
CA VAL A 18 12.07 8.41 59.23
C VAL A 18 13.11 9.55 59.09
N SER A 19 12.95 10.80 59.55
CA SER A 19 12.21 11.41 60.67
C SER A 19 11.91 12.91 60.38
N ILE A 20 10.66 13.36 60.60
CA ILE A 20 10.25 14.78 60.70
C ILE A 20 9.49 14.91 62.04
N PRO A 21 9.63 16.03 62.78
CA PRO A 21 9.38 16.09 64.23
C PRO A 21 7.97 15.67 64.65
N GLU A 22 7.89 14.97 65.77
CA GLU A 22 6.63 14.62 66.44
C GLU A 22 5.88 15.89 66.86
N GLY A 23 4.60 15.94 66.49
CA GLY A 23 3.65 17.03 66.76
C GLY A 23 3.53 17.99 65.55
N THR A 24 2.43 18.13 64.83
CA THR A 24 1.00 18.05 65.19
C THR A 24 0.17 17.91 63.89
N MET A 25 -0.05 16.69 63.38
CA MET A 25 -1.05 16.45 62.30
C MET A 25 -1.63 15.02 62.42
N PRO A 26 -2.97 14.82 62.31
CA PRO A 26 -3.60 13.51 62.56
C PRO A 26 -3.28 12.47 61.47
N ALA A 27 -3.04 11.21 61.88
CA ALA A 27 -2.75 10.06 61.01
C ALA A 27 -3.79 9.80 59.89
N ALA A 28 -5.03 10.27 60.06
CA ALA A 28 -6.09 10.19 59.04
C ALA A 28 -5.77 10.99 57.76
N VAL A 29 -4.99 12.07 57.85
CA VAL A 29 -4.61 12.91 56.70
C VAL A 29 -3.59 12.20 55.80
N TRP A 30 -2.68 11.42 56.38
CA TRP A 30 -1.70 10.62 55.62
C TRP A 30 -2.37 9.46 54.87
N ALA A 31 -3.29 8.73 55.51
CA ALA A 31 -4.05 7.67 54.85
C ALA A 31 -4.96 8.21 53.72
N GLY A 32 -5.57 9.39 53.92
CA GLY A 32 -6.37 10.09 52.92
C GLY A 32 -5.55 10.62 51.73
N ALA A 33 -4.33 11.10 51.94
CA ALA A 33 -3.46 11.59 50.87
C ALA A 33 -2.86 10.46 50.02
N TRP A 34 -2.44 9.36 50.65
CA TRP A 34 -1.92 8.17 49.96
C TRP A 34 -3.01 7.45 49.15
N SER A 35 -4.23 7.35 49.68
CA SER A 35 -5.37 6.78 48.93
C SER A 35 -5.75 7.64 47.72
N ARG A 36 -5.75 8.98 47.84
CA ARG A 36 -6.02 9.89 46.71
C ARG A 36 -4.95 9.81 45.62
N ALA A 37 -3.67 9.81 45.96
CA ALA A 37 -2.58 9.73 44.98
C ALA A 37 -2.59 8.38 44.24
N THR A 38 -2.88 7.29 44.96
CA THR A 38 -3.03 5.95 44.37
C THR A 38 -4.26 5.88 43.45
N ALA A 39 -5.40 6.41 43.89
CA ALA A 39 -6.62 6.49 43.09
C ALA A 39 -6.42 7.34 41.82
N GLU A 40 -5.72 8.46 41.90
CA GLU A 40 -5.41 9.29 40.72
C GLU A 40 -4.51 8.54 39.73
N ARG A 41 -3.48 7.83 40.22
CA ARG A 41 -2.59 7.03 39.39
C ARG A 41 -3.33 5.89 38.68
N MET A 42 -4.22 5.21 39.41
CA MET A 42 -5.10 4.18 38.85
C MET A 42 -6.07 4.77 37.82
N GLY A 43 -6.71 5.91 38.11
CA GLY A 43 -7.60 6.59 37.19
C GLY A 43 -6.92 7.01 35.89
N ARG A 44 -5.68 7.54 35.97
CA ARG A 44 -4.87 7.83 34.78
C ARG A 44 -4.53 6.57 33.99
N MET A 45 -4.09 5.50 34.67
CA MET A 45 -3.81 4.21 34.01
C MET A 45 -5.03 3.64 33.29
N LEU A 46 -6.20 3.67 33.94
CA LEU A 46 -7.47 3.22 33.34
C LEU A 46 -7.85 4.07 32.13
N LEU A 47 -7.72 5.39 32.23
CA LEU A 47 -8.00 6.30 31.12
C LEU A 47 -7.07 6.05 29.92
N THR A 48 -5.75 5.96 30.14
CA THR A 48 -4.78 5.66 29.07
C THR A 48 -5.07 4.30 28.44
N SER A 49 -5.45 3.30 29.24
CA SER A 49 -5.83 1.97 28.75
C SER A 49 -7.12 2.01 27.92
N ALA A 50 -8.15 2.71 28.39
CA ALA A 50 -9.39 2.89 27.64
C ALA A 50 -9.16 3.61 26.31
N GLN A 51 -8.36 4.67 26.30
CA GLN A 51 -7.96 5.37 25.07
C GLN A 51 -7.24 4.44 24.09
N LEU A 52 -6.28 3.65 24.58
CA LEU A 52 -5.60 2.65 23.74
C LEU A 52 -6.61 1.65 23.15
N GLY A 53 -7.54 1.13 23.95
CA GLY A 53 -8.59 0.23 23.49
C GLY A 53 -9.44 0.85 22.37
N VAL A 54 -9.90 2.09 22.56
CA VAL A 54 -10.67 2.83 21.54
C VAL A 54 -9.88 3.02 20.24
N LEU A 55 -8.59 3.39 20.33
CA LEU A 55 -7.75 3.56 19.15
C LEU A 55 -7.50 2.23 18.42
N LEU A 56 -7.30 1.12 19.13
CA LEU A 56 -7.12 -0.20 18.53
C LEU A 56 -8.43 -0.72 17.90
N LEU A 57 -9.60 -0.39 18.47
CA LEU A 57 -10.89 -0.67 17.86
C LEU A 57 -11.10 0.16 16.59
N ALA A 58 -10.81 1.46 16.64
CA ALA A 58 -10.86 2.32 15.45
C ALA A 58 -9.92 1.81 14.36
N MET A 59 -8.73 1.31 14.75
CA MET A 59 -7.77 0.72 13.82
C MET A 59 -8.34 -0.49 13.06
N HIS A 60 -9.14 -1.34 13.71
CA HIS A 60 -9.86 -2.43 13.04
C HIS A 60 -11.05 -1.94 12.23
N ALA A 61 -11.82 -1.00 12.75
CA ALA A 61 -13.01 -0.48 12.09
C ALA A 61 -12.68 0.21 10.75
N PHE A 62 -11.47 0.78 10.65
CA PHE A 62 -10.91 1.31 9.41
C PHE A 62 -9.97 0.33 8.68
N GLN A 63 -9.75 -0.90 9.16
CA GLN A 63 -8.82 -1.87 8.57
C GLN A 63 -7.43 -1.28 8.29
N LEU A 64 -6.87 -0.50 9.22
CA LEU A 64 -5.63 0.25 9.00
C LEU A 64 -4.40 -0.66 8.97
N GLU A 65 -3.65 -0.60 7.86
CA GLU A 65 -2.45 -1.40 7.61
C GLU A 65 -2.72 -2.92 7.77
N LYS A 66 -3.90 -3.40 7.35
CA LYS A 66 -4.32 -4.83 7.42
C LYS A 66 -3.27 -5.73 6.79
N ALA A 67 -2.72 -5.33 5.64
CA ALA A 67 -1.69 -6.07 4.93
C ALA A 67 -0.38 -6.27 5.72
N SER A 68 -0.04 -5.38 6.67
CA SER A 68 1.16 -5.50 7.50
C SER A 68 1.04 -6.56 8.62
N GLY A 69 -0.19 -7.02 8.91
CA GLY A 69 -0.47 -7.95 10.02
C GLY A 69 -0.59 -7.30 11.39
N ILE A 70 -0.44 -5.97 11.49
CA ILE A 70 -0.52 -5.24 12.78
C ILE A 70 -1.87 -5.40 13.48
N LEU A 71 -2.98 -5.56 12.75
CA LEU A 71 -4.31 -5.79 13.31
C LEU A 71 -4.35 -7.09 14.15
N LYS A 72 -3.65 -8.14 13.70
CA LYS A 72 -3.52 -9.41 14.45
C LYS A 72 -2.76 -9.24 15.77
N LEU A 73 -1.91 -8.21 15.87
CA LEU A 73 -1.12 -7.93 17.08
C LEU A 73 -1.83 -7.02 18.07
N THR A 74 -2.96 -6.42 17.72
CA THR A 74 -3.67 -5.50 18.62
C THR A 74 -4.05 -6.15 19.97
N PRO A 75 -4.47 -7.43 20.08
CA PRO A 75 -4.73 -8.04 21.39
C PRO A 75 -3.45 -8.22 22.19
N LEU A 76 -2.34 -8.59 21.53
CA LEU A 76 -1.01 -8.71 22.15
C LEU A 76 -0.48 -7.35 22.60
N ILE A 77 -0.71 -6.28 21.84
CA ILE A 77 -0.31 -4.92 22.21
C ILE A 77 -1.11 -4.46 23.44
N PHE A 78 -2.43 -4.64 23.44
CA PHE A 78 -3.29 -4.22 24.54
C PHE A 78 -3.04 -5.03 25.82
N GLY A 79 -3.18 -6.35 25.75
CA GLY A 79 -2.97 -7.24 26.89
C GLY A 79 -1.52 -7.22 27.37
N GLY A 80 -0.56 -7.22 26.43
CA GLY A 80 0.86 -7.11 26.74
C GLY A 80 1.21 -5.79 27.43
N PHE A 81 0.61 -4.67 27.02
CA PHE A 81 0.78 -3.39 27.71
C PHE A 81 0.30 -3.44 29.16
N LEU A 82 -0.90 -3.98 29.42
CA LEU A 82 -1.46 -4.07 30.78
C LEU A 82 -0.57 -4.91 31.70
N VAL A 83 -0.16 -6.09 31.23
CA VAL A 83 0.76 -6.98 31.99
C VAL A 83 2.11 -6.29 32.20
N HIS A 84 2.70 -5.72 31.15
CA HIS A 84 3.99 -5.03 31.24
C HIS A 84 3.96 -3.84 32.22
N ALA A 85 2.89 -3.06 32.22
CA ALA A 85 2.71 -1.94 33.13
C ALA A 85 2.58 -2.39 34.59
N ALA A 86 1.92 -3.53 34.84
CA ALA A 86 1.78 -4.12 36.17
C ALA A 86 3.06 -4.79 36.69
N LEU A 87 3.93 -5.29 35.79
CA LEU A 87 5.16 -5.97 36.16
C LEU A 87 6.18 -5.03 36.86
N PRO A 88 6.94 -5.54 37.84
CA PRO A 88 8.12 -4.85 38.37
C PRO A 88 9.15 -4.57 37.29
N LEU A 89 9.90 -3.45 37.43
CA LEU A 89 10.83 -2.96 36.40
C LEU A 89 11.86 -4.01 35.93
N ALA A 90 12.30 -4.91 36.82
CA ALA A 90 13.25 -5.98 36.49
C ALA A 90 12.71 -6.99 35.45
N TYR A 91 11.40 -7.24 35.45
CA TYR A 91 10.74 -8.21 34.57
C TYR A 91 10.20 -7.60 33.28
N ARG A 92 10.18 -6.27 33.16
CA ARG A 92 9.60 -5.56 32.01
C ARG A 92 10.36 -5.83 30.71
N ALA A 93 11.69 -5.71 30.72
CA ALA A 93 12.53 -5.99 29.54
C ALA A 93 12.46 -7.46 29.05
N PRO A 94 12.60 -8.49 29.91
CA PRO A 94 12.44 -9.88 29.47
C PRO A 94 11.02 -10.18 29.00
N PHE A 95 9.98 -9.66 29.68
CA PHE A 95 8.60 -9.81 29.23
C PHE A 95 8.38 -9.20 27.83
N PHE A 96 8.88 -7.98 27.59
CA PHE A 96 8.77 -7.34 26.28
C PHE A 96 9.43 -8.18 25.18
N LEU A 97 10.58 -8.80 25.44
CA LEU A 97 11.23 -9.70 24.49
C LEU A 97 10.39 -10.95 24.19
N VAL A 98 9.85 -11.60 25.22
CA VAL A 98 8.96 -12.76 25.05
C VAL A 98 7.70 -12.39 24.26
N LEU A 99 7.12 -11.22 24.56
CA LEU A 99 5.98 -10.68 23.84
C LEU A 99 6.31 -10.43 22.35
N SER A 100 7.49 -9.89 22.04
CA SER A 100 7.98 -9.75 20.66
C SER A 100 8.07 -11.10 19.95
N PHE A 101 8.62 -12.14 20.60
CA PHE A 101 8.71 -13.47 20.00
C PHE A 101 7.34 -14.10 19.75
N ALA A 102 6.40 -13.93 20.68
CA ALA A 102 5.01 -14.34 20.47
C ALA A 102 4.38 -13.62 19.27
N ALA A 103 4.60 -12.30 19.15
CA ALA A 103 4.15 -11.52 18.00
C ALA A 103 4.74 -12.03 16.67
N PHE A 104 6.00 -12.48 16.66
CA PHE A 104 6.62 -13.06 15.47
C PHE A 104 5.92 -14.36 15.05
N GLY A 105 5.57 -15.22 16.01
CA GLY A 105 4.80 -16.43 15.76
C GLY A 105 3.41 -16.15 15.16
N VAL A 106 2.71 -15.13 15.68
CA VAL A 106 1.38 -14.72 15.18
C VAL A 106 1.44 -14.19 13.75
N VAL A 107 2.48 -13.44 13.38
CA VAL A 107 2.57 -12.79 12.06
C VAL A 107 3.18 -13.71 11.01
N LEU A 108 4.26 -14.43 11.33
CA LEU A 108 5.04 -15.22 10.36
C LEU A 108 4.71 -16.71 10.37
N GLY A 109 4.12 -17.21 11.46
CA GLY A 109 4.05 -18.64 11.78
C GLY A 109 5.20 -19.07 12.69
N VAL A 110 4.98 -20.12 13.48
CA VAL A 110 5.91 -20.58 14.54
C VAL A 110 7.28 -20.96 13.96
N LEU A 111 7.30 -21.74 12.87
CA LEU A 111 8.55 -22.22 12.26
C LEU A 111 9.41 -21.05 11.74
N GLN A 112 8.79 -20.10 11.03
CA GLN A 112 9.45 -18.93 10.48
C GLN A 112 9.95 -17.99 11.60
N ALA A 113 9.18 -17.85 12.68
CA ALA A 113 9.59 -17.08 13.86
C ALA A 113 10.81 -17.68 14.54
N ILE A 114 10.85 -19.02 14.74
CA ILE A 114 12.02 -19.71 15.30
C ILE A 114 13.26 -19.44 14.45
N LEU A 115 13.14 -19.55 13.12
CA LEU A 115 14.25 -19.30 12.21
C LEU A 115 14.74 -17.84 12.26
N LEU A 116 13.82 -16.87 12.26
CA LEU A 116 14.14 -15.45 12.42
C LEU A 116 14.93 -15.20 13.71
N ILE A 117 14.47 -15.76 14.83
CA ILE A 117 15.08 -15.62 16.14
C ILE A 117 16.46 -16.28 16.15
N ALA A 118 16.59 -17.51 15.65
CA ALA A 118 17.85 -18.24 15.61
C ALA A 118 18.93 -17.50 14.81
N ILE A 119 18.61 -17.02 13.60
CA ILE A 119 19.56 -16.24 12.77
C ILE A 119 19.90 -14.92 13.48
N GLY A 120 18.91 -14.23 14.03
CA GLY A 120 19.14 -12.98 14.76
C GLY A 120 20.04 -13.16 15.99
N LEU A 121 19.85 -14.22 16.77
CA LEU A 121 20.69 -14.55 17.92
C LEU A 121 22.12 -14.89 17.48
N ALA A 122 22.30 -15.59 16.36
CA ALA A 122 23.63 -15.87 15.81
C ALA A 122 24.37 -14.57 15.45
N LEU A 123 23.69 -13.63 14.76
CA LEU A 123 24.28 -12.31 14.43
C LEU A 123 24.68 -11.54 15.70
N ILE A 124 23.83 -11.52 16.73
CA ILE A 124 24.14 -10.87 18.01
C ILE A 124 25.30 -11.57 18.71
N GLY A 125 25.34 -12.90 18.70
CA GLY A 125 26.42 -13.70 19.28
C GLY A 125 27.78 -13.35 18.69
N VAL A 126 27.87 -13.20 17.36
CA VAL A 126 29.11 -12.79 16.68
C VAL A 126 29.59 -11.40 17.14
N CYS A 127 28.68 -10.47 17.43
CA CYS A 127 29.04 -9.16 18.00
C CYS A 127 29.77 -9.27 19.35
N HIS A 128 29.55 -10.35 20.11
CA HIS A 128 30.09 -10.56 21.45
C HIS A 128 31.23 -11.56 21.55
N LEU A 129 31.63 -12.22 20.44
CA LEU A 129 32.76 -13.16 20.43
C LEU A 129 34.03 -12.54 21.03
N PRO A 130 34.84 -13.28 21.80
CA PRO A 130 36.06 -12.78 22.44
C PRO A 130 37.24 -12.56 21.47
N ILE A 131 36.96 -12.13 20.24
CA ILE A 131 37.94 -11.82 19.18
C ILE A 131 38.02 -10.31 18.93
N ALA A 132 39.06 -9.86 18.23
CA ALA A 132 39.21 -8.45 17.86
C ALA A 132 38.04 -7.94 17.00
N LEU A 133 37.63 -6.69 17.19
CA LEU A 133 36.45 -6.10 16.51
C LEU A 133 36.50 -6.22 14.98
N ARG A 134 37.69 -6.09 14.37
CA ARG A 134 37.88 -6.26 12.92
C ARG A 134 37.43 -7.64 12.41
N TRP A 135 37.70 -8.70 13.20
CA TRP A 135 37.31 -10.07 12.84
C TRP A 135 35.82 -10.29 13.04
N ARG A 136 35.21 -9.68 14.08
CA ARG A 136 33.74 -9.68 14.24
C ARG A 136 33.07 -9.02 13.04
N ILE A 137 33.57 -7.88 12.59
CA ILE A 137 33.06 -7.17 11.40
C ILE A 137 33.19 -8.05 10.16
N LEU A 138 34.33 -8.71 9.96
CA LEU A 138 34.56 -9.59 8.80
C LEU A 138 33.61 -10.79 8.78
N VAL A 139 33.42 -11.46 9.93
CA VAL A 139 32.45 -12.56 10.05
C VAL A 139 31.02 -12.08 9.78
N LEU A 140 30.62 -10.95 10.36
CA LEU A 140 29.29 -10.36 10.11
C LEU A 140 29.10 -9.94 8.65
N ALA A 141 30.14 -9.42 7.99
CA ALA A 141 30.11 -9.08 6.58
C ALA A 141 29.94 -10.34 5.71
N ALA A 142 30.64 -11.44 6.04
CA ALA A 142 30.50 -12.72 5.36
C ALA A 142 29.08 -13.32 5.55
N MET A 143 28.56 -13.32 6.78
CA MET A 143 27.18 -13.73 7.06
C MET A 143 26.16 -12.86 6.32
N GLY A 144 26.37 -11.53 6.34
CA GLY A 144 25.54 -10.58 5.61
C GLY A 144 25.54 -10.84 4.10
N ALA A 145 26.70 -11.08 3.51
CA ALA A 145 26.83 -11.43 2.09
C ALA A 145 26.09 -12.74 1.76
N GLY A 146 26.18 -13.75 2.63
CA GLY A 146 25.42 -14.99 2.50
C GLY A 146 23.91 -14.76 2.54
N LEU A 147 23.43 -13.95 3.50
CA LEU A 147 22.00 -13.61 3.61
C LEU A 147 21.50 -12.76 2.42
N ILE A 148 22.34 -11.86 1.90
CA ILE A 148 22.06 -11.11 0.66
C ILE A 148 21.95 -12.07 -0.53
N ALA A 149 22.90 -12.99 -0.69
CA ALA A 149 22.88 -13.96 -1.77
C ALA A 149 21.64 -14.88 -1.69
N LEU A 150 21.23 -15.28 -0.48
CA LEU A 150 19.98 -16.00 -0.26
C LEU A 150 18.75 -15.14 -0.60
N ARG A 151 18.71 -13.87 -0.16
CA ARG A 151 17.59 -12.95 -0.42
C ARG A 151 17.43 -12.62 -1.91
N GLY A 152 18.55 -12.47 -2.61
CA GLY A 152 18.60 -12.22 -4.06
C GLY A 152 18.44 -13.48 -4.91
N ALA A 153 18.29 -14.66 -4.28
CA ALA A 153 18.24 -15.96 -4.95
C ALA A 153 19.45 -16.25 -5.85
N TRP A 154 20.63 -15.72 -5.50
CA TRP A 154 21.88 -15.93 -6.25
C TRP A 154 22.51 -17.30 -6.00
N LEU A 155 22.05 -18.02 -4.97
CA LEU A 155 22.51 -19.37 -4.60
C LEU A 155 21.35 -20.37 -4.71
N PRO A 156 20.87 -20.70 -5.93
CA PRO A 156 19.69 -21.55 -6.11
C PRO A 156 19.89 -22.99 -5.60
N TRP A 157 21.15 -23.46 -5.53
CA TRP A 157 21.53 -24.79 -5.04
C TRP A 157 21.57 -24.90 -3.50
N ALA A 158 21.64 -23.78 -2.77
CA ALA A 158 21.74 -23.76 -1.31
C ALA A 158 20.39 -23.94 -0.60
N LEU A 159 19.28 -24.07 -1.35
CA LEU A 159 17.91 -24.22 -0.83
C LEU A 159 17.26 -25.55 -1.30
N PRO A 160 17.84 -26.72 -0.95
CA PRO A 160 17.44 -28.01 -1.55
C PRO A 160 16.05 -28.56 -1.17
N TRP A 161 15.29 -27.94 -0.25
CA TRP A 161 14.01 -28.53 0.24
C TRP A 161 12.77 -27.67 -0.05
N GLY A 162 12.27 -27.56 -1.29
CA GLY A 162 11.01 -26.82 -1.54
C GLY A 162 11.01 -25.35 -1.05
N GLN A 163 12.19 -24.73 -1.01
CA GLN A 163 12.63 -23.81 0.06
C GLN A 163 12.77 -22.33 -0.35
N GLY A 164 12.07 -21.86 -1.39
CA GLY A 164 12.04 -20.42 -1.73
C GLY A 164 11.11 -19.58 -0.85
N GLN A 165 10.13 -20.21 -0.17
CA GLN A 165 9.04 -19.50 0.51
C GLN A 165 9.42 -18.91 1.89
N TRP A 166 10.27 -19.57 2.67
CA TRP A 166 10.66 -19.06 3.98
C TRP A 166 11.62 -17.87 3.85
N ALA A 167 12.56 -17.92 2.90
CA ALA A 167 13.54 -16.85 2.67
C ALA A 167 12.82 -15.55 2.29
N GLY A 168 11.79 -15.64 1.43
CA GLY A 168 10.93 -14.51 1.06
C GLY A 168 10.07 -13.94 2.20
N ARG A 169 9.83 -14.69 3.27
CA ARG A 169 9.05 -14.23 4.44
C ARG A 169 9.93 -13.77 5.61
N VAL A 170 11.04 -14.46 5.85
CA VAL A 170 11.93 -14.24 7.02
C VAL A 170 12.98 -13.18 6.71
N LEU A 171 13.65 -13.25 5.56
CA LEU A 171 14.80 -12.38 5.27
C LEU A 171 14.44 -10.89 5.16
N PRO A 172 13.28 -10.48 4.60
CA PRO A 172 12.88 -9.07 4.62
C PRO A 172 12.71 -8.52 6.05
N VAL A 173 12.10 -9.32 6.94
CA VAL A 173 11.91 -8.95 8.36
C VAL A 173 13.26 -8.92 9.09
N LEU A 174 14.11 -9.93 8.87
CA LEU A 174 15.45 -9.97 9.44
C LEU A 174 16.28 -8.76 8.97
N GLY A 175 16.26 -8.46 7.68
CA GLY A 175 16.93 -7.31 7.09
C GLY A 175 16.50 -6.00 7.75
N SER A 176 15.19 -5.77 7.88
CA SER A 176 14.68 -4.55 8.51
C SER A 176 15.05 -4.42 10.00
N MET A 177 15.16 -5.52 10.73
CA MET A 177 15.57 -5.54 12.14
C MET A 177 17.08 -5.30 12.32
N PHE A 178 17.92 -5.86 11.46
CA PHE A 178 19.37 -5.93 11.68
C PHE A 178 20.21 -4.97 10.84
N MET A 179 19.82 -4.66 9.59
CA MET A 179 20.69 -3.99 8.61
C MET A 179 21.46 -2.78 9.15
N PHE A 180 20.75 -1.72 9.60
CA PHE A 180 21.37 -0.50 10.11
C PHE A 180 21.68 -0.59 11.61
N ARG A 181 20.88 -1.35 12.37
CA ARG A 181 21.06 -1.50 13.81
C ARG A 181 22.36 -2.22 14.14
N LEU A 182 22.78 -3.20 13.34
CA LEU A 182 24.06 -3.89 13.53
C LEU A 182 25.24 -2.92 13.38
N VAL A 183 25.18 -2.01 12.40
CA VAL A 183 26.21 -0.97 12.19
C VAL A 183 26.28 -0.02 13.39
N ILE A 184 25.13 0.48 13.85
CA ILE A 184 25.04 1.36 15.03
C ILE A 184 25.56 0.64 16.28
N TYR A 185 25.12 -0.61 16.46
CA TYR A 185 25.44 -1.41 17.62
C TYR A 185 26.94 -1.70 17.72
N LEU A 186 27.58 -2.11 16.61
CA LEU A 186 29.04 -2.30 16.56
C LEU A 186 29.80 -0.99 16.79
N TYR A 187 29.31 0.12 16.23
CA TYR A 187 29.88 1.44 16.48
C TYR A 187 29.85 1.77 17.99
N ASP A 188 28.73 1.53 18.66
CA ASP A 188 28.60 1.81 20.09
C ASP A 188 29.38 0.83 20.96
N LEU A 189 29.40 -0.46 20.63
CA LEU A 189 30.20 -1.47 21.31
C LEU A 189 31.69 -1.11 21.31
N ARG A 190 32.21 -0.56 20.21
CA ARG A 190 33.60 -0.07 20.13
C ARG A 190 33.89 1.04 21.12
N HIS A 191 32.90 1.88 21.43
CA HIS A 191 33.02 3.04 22.30
C HIS A 191 32.46 2.81 23.71
N GLU A 192 31.99 1.60 24.03
CA GLU A 192 31.49 1.20 25.34
C GLU A 192 32.69 0.96 26.27
N LYS A 193 32.93 1.87 27.22
CA LYS A 193 34.07 1.81 28.15
C LYS A 193 33.76 0.90 29.35
N GLY A 194 34.80 0.36 30.00
CA GLY A 194 34.72 -0.74 30.98
C GLY A 194 33.62 -0.65 32.06
N ARG A 195 33.30 0.55 32.59
CA ARG A 195 32.24 0.74 33.61
C ARG A 195 30.79 0.66 33.05
N GLU A 196 30.58 0.87 31.75
CA GLU A 196 29.27 0.74 31.08
C GLU A 196 28.98 -0.71 30.65
N LYS A 197 30.04 -1.46 30.28
CA LYS A 197 29.95 -2.80 29.68
C LYS A 197 29.18 -3.82 30.54
N GLY A 198 29.22 -3.68 31.87
CA GLY A 198 28.52 -4.53 32.84
C GLY A 198 27.17 -4.01 33.35
N ARG A 199 26.75 -2.77 32.99
CA ARG A 199 25.48 -2.18 33.46
C ARG A 199 24.29 -2.46 32.55
N VAL A 200 24.52 -2.79 31.28
CA VAL A 200 23.43 -3.01 30.32
C VAL A 200 23.02 -4.47 30.30
N SER A 201 21.83 -4.74 30.84
CA SER A 201 21.19 -6.06 30.85
C SER A 201 21.13 -6.71 29.47
N ILE A 202 21.39 -8.01 29.40
CA ILE A 202 21.30 -8.81 28.17
C ILE A 202 19.92 -8.70 27.53
N TRP A 203 18.85 -8.63 28.34
CA TRP A 203 17.48 -8.48 27.87
C TRP A 203 17.30 -7.20 27.05
N ARG A 204 17.94 -6.10 27.47
CA ARG A 204 17.90 -4.82 26.76
C ARG A 204 18.74 -4.80 25.49
N ARG A 205 19.76 -5.68 25.39
CA ARG A 205 20.54 -5.86 24.15
C ARG A 205 19.73 -6.66 23.13
N LEU A 206 19.08 -7.74 23.56
CA LEU A 206 18.22 -8.56 22.71
C LEU A 206 16.99 -7.79 22.22
N SER A 207 16.30 -7.06 23.12
CA SER A 207 15.10 -6.31 22.78
C SER A 207 15.35 -5.17 21.80
N TYR A 208 16.57 -4.63 21.71
CA TYR A 208 16.93 -3.60 20.73
C TYR A 208 16.81 -4.10 19.27
N PHE A 209 17.16 -5.36 19.03
CA PHE A 209 17.02 -5.96 17.71
C PHE A 209 15.59 -6.47 17.48
N PHE A 210 15.02 -7.17 18.47
CA PHE A 210 13.70 -7.79 18.39
C PHE A 210 12.57 -6.87 18.91
N LEU A 211 12.39 -5.73 18.25
CA LEU A 211 11.31 -4.79 18.58
C LEU A 211 9.97 -5.32 18.06
N LEU A 212 8.97 -5.37 18.95
CA LEU A 212 7.62 -5.88 18.67
C LEU A 212 7.00 -5.39 17.35
N PRO A 213 6.90 -4.07 17.05
CA PRO A 213 6.24 -3.62 15.83
C PRO A 213 7.05 -3.88 14.53
N ASN A 214 8.32 -4.29 14.63
CA ASN A 214 9.20 -4.43 13.47
C ASN A 214 8.85 -5.65 12.60
N VAL A 215 8.14 -6.64 13.14
CA VAL A 215 7.69 -7.78 12.33
C VAL A 215 6.61 -7.40 11.31
N CYS A 216 5.82 -6.36 11.61
CA CYS A 216 4.79 -5.84 10.72
C CYS A 216 5.33 -4.81 9.73
N PHE A 217 6.30 -3.99 10.15
CA PHE A 217 6.79 -2.86 9.38
C PHE A 217 8.25 -3.04 8.95
N LEU A 218 8.44 -3.33 7.66
CA LEU A 218 9.77 -3.47 7.05
C LEU A 218 10.48 -2.12 6.86
N LEU A 219 9.70 -1.04 6.68
CA LEU A 219 10.20 0.32 6.76
C LEU A 219 10.11 0.78 8.21
N PHE A 220 11.25 0.92 8.87
CA PHE A 220 11.30 1.13 10.32
C PHE A 220 12.28 2.26 10.68
N PRO A 221 11.99 3.10 11.71
CA PRO A 221 12.90 4.14 12.15
C PRO A 221 14.24 3.58 12.61
N VAL A 222 15.34 4.20 12.16
CA VAL A 222 16.70 3.79 12.54
C VAL A 222 17.02 4.26 13.96
N ILE A 223 16.54 3.52 14.95
CA ILE A 223 16.69 3.86 16.37
C ILE A 223 18.15 3.69 16.79
N ASP A 224 18.75 4.76 17.33
CA ASP A 224 20.09 4.74 17.90
C ASP A 224 20.15 3.90 19.18
N TYR A 225 21.18 3.05 19.31
CA TYR A 225 21.30 2.13 20.44
C TYR A 225 21.47 2.86 21.77
N ARG A 226 22.28 3.91 21.86
CA ARG A 226 22.42 4.69 23.10
C ARG A 226 21.14 5.43 23.45
N THR A 227 20.46 6.02 22.46
CA THR A 227 19.15 6.65 22.69
C THR A 227 18.15 5.62 23.23
N TYR A 228 18.03 4.45 22.60
CA TYR A 228 17.19 3.35 23.07
C TYR A 228 17.51 2.93 24.52
N GLN A 229 18.80 2.87 24.87
CA GLN A 229 19.22 2.54 26.23
C GLN A 229 18.93 3.67 27.24
N ARG A 230 19.05 4.93 26.84
CA ARG A 230 18.87 6.06 27.74
C ARG A 230 17.39 6.36 28.01
N THR A 231 16.51 6.17 27.02
CA THR A 231 15.10 6.58 27.09
C THR A 231 14.17 5.49 27.63
N TYR A 232 14.69 4.41 28.21
CA TYR A 232 13.86 3.37 28.80
C TYR A 232 13.52 3.74 30.25
N TYR A 233 12.25 4.07 30.50
CA TYR A 233 11.76 4.54 31.80
C TYR A 233 12.60 5.71 32.36
N ASP A 234 12.86 6.71 31.53
CA ASP A 234 13.64 7.91 31.88
C ASP A 234 12.79 9.05 32.48
N GLY A 235 11.50 8.80 32.73
CA GLY A 235 10.53 9.74 33.31
C GLY A 235 9.34 9.01 33.94
N ASP A 236 8.26 9.73 34.26
CA ASP A 236 7.04 9.13 34.82
C ASP A 236 6.42 8.12 33.82
N PRO A 237 6.27 6.82 34.19
CA PRO A 237 5.66 5.82 33.33
C PRO A 237 4.32 6.24 32.72
N LEU A 238 3.44 6.91 33.47
CA LEU A 238 2.13 7.29 32.96
C LEU A 238 2.21 8.37 31.87
N GLU A 239 3.15 9.31 31.99
CA GLU A 239 3.40 10.30 30.94
C GLU A 239 3.97 9.62 29.68
N ILE A 240 4.89 8.67 29.85
CA ILE A 240 5.45 7.89 28.73
C ILE A 240 4.35 7.12 28.00
N TYR A 241 3.46 6.45 28.73
CA TYR A 241 2.34 5.70 28.14
C TYR A 241 1.35 6.62 27.41
N GLN A 242 1.00 7.77 28.01
CA GLN A 242 0.11 8.74 27.38
C GLN A 242 0.71 9.33 26.10
N GLN A 243 2.01 9.59 26.09
CA GLN A 243 2.74 10.00 24.89
C GLN A 243 2.76 8.89 23.84
N GLY A 244 2.86 7.62 24.26
CA GLY A 244 2.67 6.46 23.40
C GLY A 244 1.30 6.46 22.70
N VAL A 245 0.22 6.60 23.47
CA VAL A 245 -1.16 6.68 22.96
C VAL A 245 -1.36 7.88 22.04
N LEU A 246 -0.82 9.05 22.37
CA LEU A 246 -0.88 10.24 21.52
C LEU A 246 -0.19 10.02 20.16
N ARG A 247 0.95 9.33 20.15
CA ARG A 247 1.67 9.00 18.92
C ARG A 247 0.94 7.95 18.09
N ILE A 248 0.30 6.96 18.72
CA ILE A 248 -0.58 6.02 18.03
C ILE A 248 -1.71 6.80 17.34
N PHE A 249 -2.42 7.67 18.06
CA PHE A 249 -3.48 8.52 17.49
C PHE A 249 -2.98 9.36 16.30
N ARG A 250 -1.85 10.07 16.44
CA ARG A 250 -1.24 10.82 15.32
C ARG A 250 -0.91 9.91 14.13
N GLY A 251 -0.40 8.71 14.41
CA GLY A 251 -0.12 7.69 13.40
C GLY A 251 -1.36 7.29 12.60
N LEU A 252 -2.46 6.97 13.29
CA LEU A 252 -3.75 6.62 12.66
C LEU A 252 -4.29 7.78 11.82
N THR A 253 -4.25 9.00 12.35
CA THR A 253 -4.69 10.20 11.62
C THR A 253 -3.88 10.42 10.34
N HIS A 254 -2.55 10.28 10.39
CA HIS A 254 -1.71 10.41 9.20
C HIS A 254 -1.97 9.31 8.16
N ILE A 255 -2.23 8.07 8.58
CA ILE A 255 -2.58 6.96 7.67
C ILE A 255 -3.95 7.20 7.01
N LEU A 256 -4.93 7.70 7.77
CA LEU A 256 -6.24 8.05 7.22
C LEU A 256 -6.15 9.23 6.24
N LEU A 257 -5.40 10.28 6.57
CA LEU A 257 -5.13 11.38 5.64
C LEU A 257 -4.38 10.91 4.40
N TYR A 258 -3.44 9.97 4.55
CA TYR A 258 -2.80 9.32 3.42
C TYR A 258 -3.82 8.60 2.54
N ARG A 259 -4.79 7.86 3.09
CA ARG A 259 -5.84 7.22 2.29
C ARG A 259 -6.68 8.21 1.52
N VAL A 260 -7.05 9.34 2.14
CA VAL A 260 -7.77 10.42 1.46
C VAL A 260 -6.95 10.92 0.26
N VAL A 261 -5.68 11.24 0.48
CA VAL A 261 -4.77 11.68 -0.60
C VAL A 261 -4.65 10.61 -1.68
N TYR A 262 -4.37 9.37 -1.29
CA TYR A 262 -4.08 8.28 -2.19
C TYR A 262 -5.30 7.90 -3.04
N TYR A 263 -6.49 7.79 -2.43
CA TYR A 263 -7.72 7.38 -3.12
C TYR A 263 -8.32 8.48 -3.98
N TYR A 264 -8.24 9.75 -3.55
CA TYR A 264 -9.03 10.84 -4.15
C TYR A 264 -8.19 11.95 -4.79
N LEU A 265 -6.96 12.16 -4.36
CA LEU A 265 -6.15 13.30 -4.79
C LEU A 265 -5.01 12.93 -5.72
N VAL A 266 -4.64 11.65 -5.86
CA VAL A 266 -3.59 11.23 -6.80
C VAL A 266 -4.22 11.00 -8.18
N PRO A 267 -3.99 11.88 -9.17
CA PRO A 267 -4.55 11.70 -10.50
C PRO A 267 -3.81 10.59 -11.24
N ALA A 268 -4.53 9.82 -12.04
CA ALA A 268 -3.89 8.93 -13.01
C ALA A 268 -3.16 9.78 -14.08
N PRO A 269 -2.00 9.33 -14.62
CA PRO A 269 -1.22 10.13 -15.57
C PRO A 269 -1.96 10.58 -16.84
N TRP A 270 -3.01 9.84 -17.23
CA TRP A 270 -3.87 10.18 -18.36
C TRP A 270 -4.96 11.21 -18.00
N ALA A 271 -5.39 11.25 -16.73
CA ALA A 271 -6.35 12.23 -16.22
C ALA A 271 -5.72 13.62 -15.98
N VAL A 272 -4.39 13.72 -16.06
CA VAL A 272 -3.70 15.01 -16.05
C VAL A 272 -3.85 15.63 -17.44
N THR A 273 -4.62 16.71 -17.56
CA THR A 273 -4.95 17.38 -18.85
C THR A 273 -4.76 18.89 -18.81
N ASP A 274 -4.76 19.49 -17.62
CA ASP A 274 -4.71 20.94 -17.41
C ASP A 274 -3.80 21.31 -16.21
N LEU A 275 -3.57 22.61 -16.03
CA LEU A 275 -2.72 23.15 -14.98
C LEU A 275 -3.15 22.72 -13.57
N GLY A 276 -4.45 22.66 -13.29
CA GLY A 276 -4.97 22.24 -11.99
C GLY A 276 -4.61 20.78 -11.70
N SER A 277 -4.84 19.91 -12.67
CA SER A 277 -4.48 18.49 -12.58
C SER A 277 -2.96 18.26 -12.50
N VAL A 278 -2.13 19.12 -13.13
CA VAL A 278 -0.66 19.10 -13.02
C VAL A 278 -0.21 19.51 -11.61
N VAL A 279 -0.77 20.60 -11.07
CA VAL A 279 -0.47 21.04 -9.70
C VAL A 279 -0.86 19.94 -8.70
N LEU A 280 -2.03 19.32 -8.89
CA LEU A 280 -2.49 18.21 -8.06
C LEU A 280 -1.56 17.00 -8.17
N PHE A 281 -1.12 16.62 -9.37
CA PHE A 281 -0.14 15.54 -9.59
C PHE A 281 1.17 15.80 -8.84
N VAL A 282 1.69 17.04 -8.91
CA VAL A 282 2.94 17.41 -8.24
C VAL A 282 2.79 17.42 -6.71
N VAL A 283 1.75 18.07 -6.19
CA VAL A 283 1.53 18.23 -4.75
C VAL A 283 1.18 16.90 -4.08
N SER A 284 0.29 16.10 -4.69
CA SER A 284 -0.14 14.81 -4.13
C SER A 284 1.04 13.85 -3.96
N ALA A 285 2.05 13.88 -4.85
CA ALA A 285 3.24 13.04 -4.75
C ALA A 285 3.96 13.20 -3.40
N TRP A 286 4.10 14.43 -2.89
CA TRP A 286 4.73 14.67 -1.58
C TRP A 286 3.79 14.39 -0.41
N LEU A 287 2.48 14.64 -0.59
CA LEU A 287 1.48 14.29 0.43
C LEU A 287 1.46 12.79 0.75
N LEU A 288 1.82 11.90 -0.19
CA LEU A 288 1.92 10.46 0.07
C LEU A 288 2.96 10.09 1.14
N PHE A 289 3.89 11.00 1.48
CA PHE A 289 4.80 10.80 2.62
C PHE A 289 4.08 10.68 3.98
N LEU A 290 2.81 11.10 4.06
CA LEU A 290 1.94 10.89 5.22
C LEU A 290 1.90 9.43 5.68
N ARG A 291 1.98 8.44 4.76
CA ARG A 291 2.01 7.03 5.15
C ARG A 291 3.25 6.70 5.98
N VAL A 292 4.43 7.10 5.51
CA VAL A 292 5.71 6.85 6.21
C VAL A 292 5.70 7.52 7.58
N SER A 293 5.22 8.76 7.62
CA SER A 293 5.03 9.52 8.86
C SER A 293 4.08 8.80 9.82
N GLY A 294 2.93 8.32 9.33
CA GLY A 294 1.93 7.62 10.14
C GLY A 294 2.44 6.31 10.73
N VAL A 295 3.10 5.47 9.91
CA VAL A 295 3.72 4.22 10.37
C VAL A 295 4.79 4.48 11.42
N PHE A 296 5.63 5.50 11.25
CA PHE A 296 6.69 5.78 12.23
C PHE A 296 6.12 6.28 13.57
N HIS A 297 5.08 7.11 13.55
CA HIS A 297 4.38 7.52 14.76
C HIS A 297 3.71 6.32 15.46
N LEU A 298 3.09 5.42 14.70
CA LEU A 298 2.50 4.19 15.23
C LEU A 298 3.57 3.31 15.90
N VAL A 299 4.68 3.05 15.22
CA VAL A 299 5.81 2.25 15.74
C VAL A 299 6.36 2.86 17.03
N VAL A 300 6.70 4.14 17.02
CA VAL A 300 7.26 4.83 18.19
C VAL A 300 6.22 4.92 19.32
N GLY A 301 4.94 5.05 18.99
CA GLY A 301 3.85 5.05 19.95
C GLY A 301 3.68 3.71 20.67
N VAL A 302 3.70 2.59 19.92
CA VAL A 302 3.68 1.24 20.48
C VAL A 302 4.88 1.01 21.39
N LEU A 303 6.09 1.41 20.99
CA LEU A 303 7.28 1.30 21.86
C LEU A 303 7.15 2.16 23.14
N GLY A 304 6.48 3.31 23.07
CA GLY A 304 6.16 4.14 24.23
C GLY A 304 5.32 3.42 25.29
N LEU A 305 4.36 2.58 24.88
CA LEU A 305 3.57 1.76 25.80
C LEU A 305 4.43 0.81 26.65
N PHE A 306 5.58 0.38 26.10
CA PHE A 306 6.54 -0.49 26.79
C PHE A 306 7.70 0.28 27.43
N GLY A 307 7.51 1.58 27.70
CA GLY A 307 8.45 2.40 28.48
C GLY A 307 9.58 3.04 27.68
N PHE A 308 9.60 2.93 26.35
CA PHE A 308 10.62 3.56 25.51
C PHE A 308 10.20 4.98 25.11
N ASN A 309 10.68 5.99 25.84
CA ASN A 309 10.42 7.41 25.61
C ASN A 309 11.24 8.00 24.45
N LEU A 310 11.09 7.41 23.27
CA LEU A 310 11.86 7.77 22.08
C LEU A 310 11.46 9.16 21.54
N PRO A 311 12.36 9.87 20.83
CA PRO A 311 12.04 11.16 20.24
C PRO A 311 11.02 11.03 19.10
N LYS A 312 10.35 12.13 18.77
CA LYS A 312 9.38 12.16 17.66
C LYS A 312 10.06 11.83 16.31
N PRO A 313 9.45 10.99 15.47
CA PRO A 313 10.08 10.56 14.21
C PRO A 313 10.07 11.65 13.13
N GLN A 314 8.95 12.36 13.00
CA GLN A 314 8.79 13.49 12.08
C GLN A 314 8.03 14.62 12.76
N HIS A 315 8.23 15.86 12.29
CA HIS A 315 7.48 17.00 12.81
C HIS A 315 7.39 18.16 11.81
N LEU A 316 6.17 18.56 11.46
CA LEU A 316 5.89 19.75 10.64
C LEU A 316 6.78 19.84 9.39
N TYR A 317 7.05 18.71 8.73
CA TYR A 317 7.95 18.63 7.58
C TYR A 317 7.39 19.31 6.33
N PHE A 318 6.06 19.44 6.21
CA PHE A 318 5.43 20.29 5.19
C PHE A 318 5.66 21.79 5.41
N LEU A 319 6.08 22.20 6.61
CA LEU A 319 6.32 23.60 6.97
C LEU A 319 7.82 23.94 7.05
N ALA A 320 8.68 23.13 6.44
CA ALA A 320 10.11 23.40 6.41
C ALA A 320 10.43 24.62 5.56
N SER A 321 11.34 25.48 6.02
CA SER A 321 11.68 26.74 5.34
C SER A 321 13.02 26.72 4.59
N SER A 322 13.79 25.63 4.73
CA SER A 322 15.02 25.39 3.96
C SER A 322 15.33 23.88 3.87
N PRO A 323 16.26 23.45 3.00
CA PRO A 323 16.71 22.05 2.95
C PRO A 323 17.30 21.56 4.28
N ASN A 324 18.08 22.40 4.97
CA ASN A 324 18.66 22.09 6.29
C ASN A 324 17.59 21.96 7.39
N ASP A 325 16.46 22.66 7.24
CA ASP A 325 15.30 22.58 8.15
C ASP A 325 14.42 21.35 7.83
N LEU A 326 14.29 20.99 6.54
CA LEU A 326 13.51 19.83 6.09
C LEU A 326 14.09 18.50 6.58
N TRP A 327 15.41 18.32 6.45
CA TRP A 327 16.08 17.05 6.77
C TRP A 327 15.80 16.50 8.19
N PRO A 328 16.03 17.26 9.28
CA PRO A 328 15.69 16.82 10.64
C PRO A 328 14.19 16.66 10.90
N ARG A 329 13.33 17.36 10.14
CA ARG A 329 11.86 17.30 10.27
C ARG A 329 11.25 16.08 9.59
N ALA A 330 11.82 15.69 8.44
CA ALA A 330 11.37 14.58 7.62
C ALA A 330 11.86 13.23 8.14
N SER A 331 13.05 13.16 8.75
CA SER A 331 13.52 11.93 9.41
C SER A 331 14.63 12.21 10.44
N LEU A 332 14.24 12.41 11.70
CA LEU A 332 15.19 12.65 12.79
C LEU A 332 16.15 11.47 12.98
N TYR A 333 15.60 10.26 12.97
CA TYR A 333 16.35 9.00 13.14
C TYR A 333 17.40 8.79 12.04
N TRP A 334 17.03 9.03 10.79
CA TRP A 334 17.96 8.91 9.67
C TRP A 334 19.07 9.95 9.74
N LYS A 335 18.73 11.20 10.07
CA LYS A 335 19.73 12.26 10.28
C LYS A 335 20.72 11.85 11.36
N ASP A 336 20.25 11.44 12.53
CA ASP A 336 21.14 11.10 13.65
C ASP A 336 22.07 9.93 13.29
N PHE A 337 21.55 8.92 12.60
CA PHE A 337 22.35 7.81 12.06
C PHE A 337 23.44 8.31 11.10
N MET A 338 23.07 9.13 10.10
CA MET A 338 24.03 9.68 9.13
C MET A 338 25.09 10.56 9.78
N MET A 339 24.67 11.39 10.74
CA MET A 339 25.59 12.26 11.46
C MET A 339 26.60 11.45 12.26
N LYS A 340 26.14 10.41 12.97
CA LYS A 340 26.94 9.55 13.83
C LYS A 340 27.94 8.69 13.06
N VAL A 341 27.49 8.03 11.99
CA VAL A 341 28.26 6.98 11.31
C VAL A 341 29.10 7.53 10.14
N PHE A 342 28.62 8.56 9.44
CA PHE A 342 29.29 9.07 8.23
C PHE A 342 29.81 10.50 8.40
N TYR A 343 28.98 11.43 8.87
CA TYR A 343 29.36 12.85 8.92
C TYR A 343 30.50 13.12 9.90
N TYR A 344 30.32 12.87 11.20
CA TYR A 344 31.34 13.23 12.20
C TYR A 344 32.67 12.49 12.02
N PRO A 345 32.69 11.19 11.67
CA PRO A 345 33.93 10.48 11.36
C PRO A 345 34.67 11.04 10.15
N THR A 346 33.96 11.58 9.15
CA THR A 346 34.57 12.21 7.97
C THR A 346 34.98 13.65 8.24
N PHE A 347 34.09 14.43 8.87
CA PHE A 347 34.25 15.86 9.09
C PHE A 347 35.40 16.20 10.03
N LYS A 348 35.49 15.55 11.21
CA LYS A 348 36.48 15.94 12.23
C LYS A 348 37.94 15.78 11.75
N PRO A 349 38.35 14.67 11.11
CA PRO A 349 39.70 14.55 10.58
C PRO A 349 39.99 15.53 9.44
N LEU A 350 39.02 15.73 8.53
CA LEU A 350 39.18 16.64 7.40
C LEU A 350 39.22 18.11 7.85
N GLN A 351 38.43 18.50 8.84
CA GLN A 351 38.43 19.85 9.38
C GLN A 351 39.81 20.23 9.92
N ARG A 352 40.48 19.28 10.61
CA ARG A 352 41.83 19.48 11.13
C ARG A 352 42.89 19.62 10.03
N ARG A 353 42.69 18.98 8.86
CA ARG A 353 43.67 18.96 7.76
C ARG A 353 43.43 20.03 6.70
N TRP A 354 42.18 20.27 6.32
CA TRP A 354 41.79 21.05 5.13
C TRP A 354 40.92 22.28 5.45
N GLY A 355 40.68 22.55 6.74
CA GLY A 355 39.85 23.67 7.19
C GLY A 355 38.35 23.38 7.15
N LEU A 356 37.57 24.32 7.70
CA LEU A 356 36.12 24.17 7.95
C LEU A 356 35.32 23.96 6.66
N THR A 357 35.51 24.82 5.66
CA THR A 357 34.70 24.82 4.42
C THR A 357 34.89 23.54 3.61
N ARG A 358 36.14 23.13 3.36
CA ARG A 358 36.44 21.91 2.58
C ARG A 358 35.94 20.66 3.30
N ALA A 359 36.10 20.59 4.62
CA ALA A 359 35.59 19.48 5.42
C ALA A 359 34.06 19.39 5.37
N LEU A 360 33.36 20.53 5.44
CA LEU A 360 31.90 20.57 5.35
C LEU A 360 31.42 20.08 3.98
N VAL A 361 32.05 20.54 2.88
CA VAL A 361 31.72 20.09 1.52
C VAL A 361 31.88 18.58 1.40
N VAL A 362 33.05 18.05 1.73
CA VAL A 362 33.34 16.62 1.57
C VAL A 362 32.47 15.76 2.47
N ALA A 363 32.29 16.12 3.74
CA ALA A 363 31.46 15.35 4.66
C ALA A 363 29.98 15.34 4.24
N THR A 364 29.47 16.45 3.71
CA THR A 364 28.10 16.53 3.18
C THR A 364 27.93 15.62 1.96
N LEU A 365 28.86 15.67 1.02
CA LEU A 365 28.83 14.80 -0.16
C LEU A 365 28.87 13.32 0.22
N VAL A 366 29.74 12.93 1.17
CA VAL A 366 29.82 11.56 1.69
C VAL A 366 28.49 11.12 2.30
N VAL A 367 27.82 11.98 3.09
CA VAL A 367 26.52 11.66 3.69
C VAL A 367 25.45 11.39 2.65
N PHE A 368 25.38 12.18 1.57
CA PHE A 368 24.34 11.98 0.56
C PHE A 368 24.62 10.82 -0.39
N VAL A 369 25.89 10.58 -0.73
CA VAL A 369 26.29 9.35 -1.44
C VAL A 369 25.96 8.11 -0.61
N ALA A 370 26.31 8.13 0.69
CA ALA A 370 25.95 7.05 1.60
C ALA A 370 24.43 6.90 1.73
N THR A 371 23.69 8.01 1.79
CA THR A 371 22.22 7.98 1.83
C THR A 371 21.63 7.29 0.62
N TRP A 372 22.09 7.61 -0.60
CA TRP A 372 21.61 6.96 -1.82
C TRP A 372 21.88 5.45 -1.81
N LEU A 373 23.11 5.04 -1.49
CA LEU A 373 23.49 3.62 -1.43
C LEU A 373 22.71 2.86 -0.35
N LEU A 374 22.55 3.46 0.83
CA LEU A 374 21.84 2.83 1.95
C LEU A 374 20.34 2.80 1.73
N HIS A 375 19.77 3.77 1.01
CA HIS A 375 18.39 3.71 0.55
C HIS A 375 18.17 2.50 -0.38
N SER A 376 19.07 2.29 -1.36
CA SER A 376 19.02 1.11 -2.23
C SER A 376 19.19 -0.20 -1.42
N TYR A 377 20.13 -0.21 -0.47
CA TYR A 377 20.34 -1.35 0.44
C TYR A 377 19.12 -1.68 1.31
N GLN A 378 18.41 -0.67 1.82
CA GLN A 378 17.17 -0.88 2.57
C GLN A 378 16.09 -1.52 1.69
N TRP A 379 15.89 -1.00 0.49
CA TRP A 379 14.90 -1.54 -0.45
C TRP A 379 15.26 -2.91 -0.98
N PHE A 380 16.55 -3.26 -1.06
CA PHE A 380 16.99 -4.62 -1.39
C PHE A 380 16.38 -5.66 -0.45
N TRP A 381 16.34 -5.42 0.86
CA TRP A 381 15.74 -6.37 1.79
C TRP A 381 14.24 -6.55 1.56
N VAL A 382 13.56 -5.46 1.19
CA VAL A 382 12.12 -5.46 0.89
C VAL A 382 11.84 -6.15 -0.45
N LEU A 383 12.52 -5.76 -1.53
CA LEU A 383 12.23 -6.17 -2.91
C LEU A 383 12.98 -7.43 -3.35
N GLY A 384 14.20 -7.64 -2.87
CA GLY A 384 15.10 -8.73 -3.28
C GLY A 384 16.07 -8.35 -4.39
N ALA A 385 15.97 -7.13 -4.88
CA ALA A 385 16.86 -6.55 -5.89
C ALA A 385 17.21 -5.13 -5.48
N PHE A 386 18.39 -4.67 -5.89
CA PHE A 386 18.83 -3.30 -5.63
C PHE A 386 18.16 -2.36 -6.64
N PRO A 387 17.34 -1.38 -6.18
CA PRO A 387 16.86 -0.34 -7.07
C PRO A 387 18.02 0.62 -7.36
N PHE A 388 18.53 0.56 -8.59
CA PHE A 388 19.46 1.55 -9.13
C PHE A 388 18.82 2.23 -10.33
N GLY A 389 18.12 3.34 -10.11
CA GLY A 389 17.58 4.19 -11.16
C GLY A 389 18.40 5.47 -11.35
N GLY A 390 18.48 5.98 -12.58
CA GLY A 390 19.08 7.29 -12.86
C GLY A 390 18.37 8.44 -12.12
N THR A 391 17.05 8.33 -11.93
CA THR A 391 16.24 9.28 -11.17
C THR A 391 16.54 9.26 -9.66
N ASP A 392 16.90 8.10 -9.09
CA ASP A 392 17.31 7.99 -7.68
C ASP A 392 18.61 8.77 -7.43
N ALA A 393 19.62 8.51 -8.27
CA ALA A 393 20.91 9.21 -8.22
C ALA A 393 20.72 10.72 -8.40
N GLY A 394 19.88 11.12 -9.37
CA GLY A 394 19.56 12.51 -9.64
C GLY A 394 18.89 13.21 -8.43
N PHE A 395 17.88 12.59 -7.82
CA PHE A 395 17.18 13.15 -6.65
C PHE A 395 18.15 13.44 -5.51
N TRP A 396 18.96 12.45 -5.11
CA TRP A 396 19.90 12.61 -4.00
C TRP A 396 21.00 13.62 -4.32
N THR A 397 21.45 13.70 -5.57
CA THR A 397 22.46 14.68 -6.01
C THR A 397 21.93 16.10 -5.95
N ILE A 398 20.73 16.36 -6.48
CA ILE A 398 20.09 17.67 -6.43
C ILE A 398 19.86 18.08 -4.96
N PHE A 399 19.34 17.16 -4.15
CA PHE A 399 19.08 17.45 -2.74
C PHE A 399 20.38 17.72 -1.97
N ALA A 400 21.45 16.98 -2.25
CA ALA A 400 22.78 17.24 -1.69
C ALA A 400 23.31 18.63 -2.06
N ALA A 401 23.16 19.04 -3.33
CA ALA A 401 23.57 20.35 -3.81
C ALA A 401 22.79 21.47 -3.10
N LEU A 402 21.47 21.30 -2.91
CA LEU A 402 20.62 22.26 -2.20
C LEU A 402 21.02 22.40 -0.71
N VAL A 403 21.24 21.28 -0.02
CA VAL A 403 21.70 21.25 1.39
C VAL A 403 23.09 21.87 1.53
N LEU A 404 24.00 21.56 0.60
CA LEU A 404 25.35 22.11 0.60
C LEU A 404 25.34 23.63 0.36
N ALA A 405 24.60 24.09 -0.65
CA ALA A 405 24.45 25.50 -0.96
C ALA A 405 23.86 26.28 0.23
N ASN A 406 22.81 25.73 0.86
CA ASN A 406 22.20 26.35 2.04
C ASN A 406 23.18 26.39 3.23
N SER A 407 23.92 25.31 3.47
CA SER A 407 24.94 25.25 4.53
C SER A 407 26.09 26.24 4.33
N LEU A 408 26.58 26.39 3.09
CA LEU A 408 27.63 27.36 2.75
C LEU A 408 27.13 28.81 2.86
N TRP A 409 25.87 29.05 2.50
CA TRP A 409 25.23 30.36 2.65
C TRP A 409 25.08 30.76 4.12
N GLU A 410 24.65 29.82 4.98
CA GLU A 410 24.58 30.02 6.44
C GLU A 410 25.96 30.27 7.07
N LEU A 411 26.99 29.56 6.59
CA LEU A 411 28.37 29.75 7.03
C LEU A 411 28.87 31.17 6.74
N LYS A 412 28.56 31.71 5.55
CA LYS A 412 29.01 33.05 5.11
C LYS A 412 28.26 34.20 5.79
N ARG A 413 26.94 34.08 5.94
CA ARG A 413 26.10 35.18 6.49
C ARG A 413 25.98 35.18 8.01
N GLY A 414 26.49 34.14 8.67
CA GLY A 414 26.33 33.93 10.10
C GLY A 414 24.91 33.49 10.46
N LYS A 415 24.79 32.57 11.40
CA LYS A 415 23.48 32.18 11.94
C LYS A 415 22.92 33.38 12.72
N ARG A 416 21.76 33.95 12.32
CA ARG A 416 20.99 34.85 13.20
C ARG A 416 20.70 34.08 14.49
N ARG A 417 21.45 34.34 15.58
CA ARG A 417 21.19 33.76 16.90
C ARG A 417 19.95 34.44 17.49
N SER A 418 18.77 33.91 17.21
CA SER A 418 17.48 34.44 17.68
C SER A 418 17.13 33.98 19.12
N LEU A 419 18.07 34.06 20.06
CA LEU A 419 17.82 33.65 21.45
C LEU A 419 17.74 34.82 22.45
N THR A 420 17.90 36.07 22.02
CA THR A 420 17.95 37.22 22.94
C THR A 420 17.13 38.45 22.55
N GLN A 421 16.33 38.43 21.47
CA GLN A 421 15.41 39.52 21.16
C GLN A 421 13.96 39.03 21.18
N ARG A 422 13.10 39.69 21.98
CA ARG A 422 11.64 39.60 21.81
C ARG A 422 11.34 40.01 20.37
N ALA A 423 11.05 39.04 19.52
CA ALA A 423 10.77 39.30 18.11
C ALA A 423 9.53 40.20 18.01
N THR A 424 9.73 41.44 17.61
CA THR A 424 8.63 42.31 17.16
C THR A 424 8.09 41.74 15.85
N TRP A 425 6.78 41.65 15.71
CA TRP A 425 6.17 41.14 14.48
C TRP A 425 6.42 42.11 13.32
N SER A 426 6.81 41.56 12.16
CA SER A 426 6.96 42.30 10.89
C SER A 426 6.24 41.54 9.79
N ALA A 427 5.31 42.21 9.08
CA ALA A 427 4.59 41.64 7.95
C ALA A 427 5.54 41.15 6.85
N SER A 428 6.61 41.90 6.59
CA SER A 428 7.62 41.57 5.58
C SER A 428 8.42 40.32 5.97
N GLU A 429 8.81 40.18 7.25
CA GLU A 429 9.50 38.96 7.72
C GLU A 429 8.56 37.74 7.73
N ALA A 430 7.29 37.94 8.11
CA ALA A 430 6.27 36.90 8.08
C ALA A 430 5.98 36.42 6.64
N LEU A 431 5.84 37.35 5.69
CA LEU A 431 5.67 37.03 4.27
C LEU A 431 6.91 36.33 3.72
N THR A 432 8.11 36.81 4.04
CA THR A 432 9.37 36.17 3.64
C THR A 432 9.44 34.72 4.16
N HIS A 433 9.04 34.49 5.40
CA HIS A 433 9.00 33.14 5.97
C HIS A 433 7.95 32.26 5.29
N ALA A 434 6.73 32.77 5.09
CA ALA A 434 5.66 32.06 4.39
C ALA A 434 6.06 31.69 2.96
N SER A 435 6.70 32.61 2.22
CA SER A 435 7.22 32.36 0.88
C SER A 435 8.33 31.31 0.86
N LYS A 436 9.21 31.29 1.87
CA LYS A 436 10.23 30.22 2.01
C LYS A 436 9.58 28.85 2.24
N VAL A 437 8.57 28.78 3.09
CA VAL A 437 7.84 27.54 3.36
C VAL A 437 7.12 27.04 2.11
N LEU A 438 6.38 27.92 1.43
CA LEU A 438 5.69 27.57 0.18
C LEU A 438 6.68 27.14 -0.91
N GLY A 439 7.76 27.89 -1.09
CA GLY A 439 8.81 27.58 -2.06
C GLY A 439 9.47 26.22 -1.78
N MET A 440 9.77 25.91 -0.51
CA MET A 440 10.31 24.60 -0.13
C MET A 440 9.29 23.47 -0.32
N PHE A 441 8.03 23.68 0.02
CA PHE A 441 6.96 22.70 -0.19
C PHE A 441 6.78 22.38 -1.68
N LEU A 442 6.76 23.40 -2.54
CA LEU A 442 6.65 23.22 -4.00
C LEU A 442 7.91 22.57 -4.58
N LEU A 443 9.10 22.98 -4.13
CA LEU A 443 10.38 22.39 -4.57
C LEU A 443 10.44 20.90 -4.26
N ILE A 444 10.14 20.50 -3.02
CA ILE A 444 10.17 19.09 -2.65
C ILE A 444 9.05 18.31 -3.34
N SER A 445 7.87 18.90 -3.54
CA SER A 445 6.77 18.28 -4.30
C SER A 445 7.17 18.01 -5.74
N LEU A 446 7.81 18.98 -6.39
CA LEU A 446 8.32 18.85 -7.75
C LEU A 446 9.36 17.71 -7.83
N MET A 447 10.34 17.73 -6.93
CA MET A 447 11.37 16.67 -6.85
C MET A 447 10.75 15.29 -6.59
N TRP A 448 9.76 15.18 -5.70
CA TRP A 448 9.12 13.92 -5.35
C TRP A 448 8.27 13.37 -6.50
N SER A 449 7.58 14.24 -7.25
CA SER A 449 6.80 13.84 -8.43
C SER A 449 7.69 13.29 -9.56
N TRP A 450 8.87 13.91 -9.76
CA TRP A 450 9.87 13.42 -10.70
C TRP A 450 10.44 12.07 -10.26
N TRP A 451 10.86 11.97 -9.00
CA TRP A 451 11.41 10.75 -8.42
C TRP A 451 10.41 9.58 -8.47
N SER A 452 9.13 9.84 -8.22
CA SER A 452 8.06 8.82 -8.22
C SER A 452 7.67 8.35 -9.62
N THR A 453 7.91 9.16 -10.67
CA THR A 453 7.57 8.81 -12.06
C THR A 453 8.59 7.83 -12.66
N ARG A 454 9.86 7.87 -12.19
CA ARG A 454 11.00 7.06 -12.67
C ARG A 454 11.36 7.20 -14.15
N ASP A 455 10.71 8.11 -14.86
CA ASP A 455 10.94 8.44 -16.27
C ASP A 455 10.84 9.95 -16.46
N THR A 456 11.96 10.57 -16.81
CA THR A 456 12.06 12.03 -16.99
C THR A 456 11.27 12.52 -18.19
N GLY A 457 11.28 11.79 -19.31
CA GLY A 457 10.55 12.19 -20.52
C GLY A 457 9.05 12.17 -20.28
N ARG A 458 8.56 11.12 -19.62
CA ARG A 458 7.16 11.04 -19.20
C ARG A 458 6.79 12.14 -18.23
N TRP A 459 7.63 12.41 -17.23
CA TRP A 459 7.36 13.47 -16.25
C TRP A 459 7.28 14.85 -16.90
N LEU A 460 8.22 15.18 -17.81
CA LEU A 460 8.19 16.42 -18.58
C LEU A 460 6.93 16.51 -19.44
N SER A 461 6.51 15.41 -20.09
CA SER A 461 5.28 15.38 -20.88
C SER A 461 4.02 15.66 -20.05
N ILE A 462 4.00 15.25 -18.77
CA ILE A 462 2.89 15.54 -17.86
C ILE A 462 2.88 17.02 -17.49
N LEU A 463 4.06 17.60 -17.18
CA LEU A 463 4.17 19.02 -16.85
C LEU A 463 3.79 19.93 -18.02
N ALA A 464 4.16 19.54 -19.25
CA ALA A 464 3.89 20.31 -20.46
C ALA A 464 2.39 20.58 -20.66
N LYS A 465 1.51 19.65 -20.25
CA LYS A 465 0.05 19.80 -20.34
C LYS A 465 -0.49 21.00 -19.57
N GLY A 466 0.23 21.44 -18.53
CA GLY A 466 -0.14 22.64 -17.78
C GLY A 466 0.01 23.91 -18.61
N GLY A 467 0.86 23.90 -19.64
CA GLY A 467 1.11 25.03 -20.55
C GLY A 467 -0.06 25.35 -21.47
N ASP A 468 -0.86 24.34 -21.82
CA ASP A 468 -1.98 24.48 -22.76
C ASP A 468 -3.29 24.95 -22.08
N SER A 469 -3.20 25.37 -20.82
CA SER A 469 -4.37 25.71 -20.01
C SER A 469 -4.88 27.13 -20.26
N ALA A 470 -6.18 27.34 -20.06
CA ALA A 470 -6.78 28.66 -20.17
C ALA A 470 -6.23 29.63 -19.09
N PHE A 471 -6.21 30.94 -19.41
CA PHE A 471 -5.76 31.99 -18.48
C PHE A 471 -6.45 31.92 -17.09
N GLY A 472 -7.72 31.54 -17.05
CA GLY A 472 -8.47 31.37 -15.80
C GLY A 472 -7.82 30.38 -14.83
N ALA A 473 -7.21 29.30 -15.32
CA ALA A 473 -6.51 28.32 -14.48
C ALA A 473 -5.27 28.94 -13.80
N TYR A 474 -4.52 29.77 -14.52
CA TYR A 474 -3.38 30.50 -13.96
C TYR A 474 -3.81 31.54 -12.94
N ALA A 475 -4.90 32.27 -13.20
CA ALA A 475 -5.47 33.24 -12.25
C ALA A 475 -5.91 32.55 -10.94
N MET A 476 -6.60 31.40 -11.04
CA MET A 476 -6.99 30.60 -9.87
C MET A 476 -5.77 30.10 -9.08
N LEU A 477 -4.73 29.63 -9.76
CA LEU A 477 -3.47 29.23 -9.10
C LEU A 477 -2.83 30.42 -8.38
N GLY A 478 -2.80 31.60 -9.00
CA GLY A 478 -2.29 32.83 -8.40
C GLY A 478 -3.07 33.23 -7.14
N LEU A 479 -4.40 33.19 -7.19
CA LEU A 479 -5.27 33.43 -6.02
C LEU A 479 -5.05 32.40 -4.92
N GLY A 480 -4.89 31.12 -5.27
CA GLY A 480 -4.58 30.05 -4.32
C GLY A 480 -3.26 30.28 -3.60
N ILE A 481 -2.20 30.65 -4.34
CA ILE A 481 -0.89 31.01 -3.78
C ILE A 481 -1.02 32.23 -2.84
N ALA A 482 -1.72 33.28 -3.27
CA ALA A 482 -1.93 34.48 -2.45
C ALA A 482 -2.71 34.18 -1.16
N GLY A 483 -3.71 33.29 -1.23
CA GLY A 483 -4.45 32.80 -0.08
C GLY A 483 -3.57 32.05 0.91
N ILE A 484 -2.71 31.14 0.43
CA ILE A 484 -1.77 30.38 1.26
C ILE A 484 -0.76 31.32 1.94
N LEU A 485 -0.23 32.31 1.21
CA LEU A 485 0.71 33.30 1.78
C LEU A 485 0.03 34.16 2.84
N THR A 486 -1.19 34.63 2.59
CA THR A 486 -1.99 35.39 3.57
C THR A 486 -2.24 34.58 4.84
N ALA A 487 -2.64 33.31 4.69
CA ALA A 487 -2.80 32.40 5.82
C ALA A 487 -1.49 32.19 6.59
N GLY A 488 -0.36 32.04 5.88
CA GLY A 488 0.97 31.93 6.48
C GLY A 488 1.35 33.16 7.31
N VAL A 489 1.08 34.37 6.80
CA VAL A 489 1.29 35.63 7.53
C VAL A 489 0.40 35.72 8.76
N ALA A 490 -0.87 35.34 8.64
CA ALA A 490 -1.83 35.32 9.75
C ALA A 490 -1.41 34.34 10.86
N ILE A 491 -0.92 33.15 10.50
CA ILE A 491 -0.40 32.16 11.46
C ILE A 491 0.82 32.73 12.19
N GLN A 492 1.76 33.36 11.48
CA GLN A 492 2.93 34.00 12.11
C GLN A 492 2.52 35.12 13.05
N TYR A 493 1.54 35.94 12.65
CA TYR A 493 0.98 36.97 13.54
C TYR A 493 0.41 36.37 14.82
N ALA A 494 -0.43 35.34 14.71
CA ALA A 494 -1.00 34.66 15.87
C ALA A 494 0.08 34.01 16.76
N LEU A 495 1.12 33.40 16.19
CA LEU A 495 2.26 32.85 16.94
C LEU A 495 2.99 33.93 17.75
N THR A 496 3.20 35.13 17.20
CA THR A 496 3.78 36.26 17.96
C THR A 496 2.89 36.77 19.09
N ARG A 497 1.57 36.58 18.98
CA ARG A 497 0.58 36.85 20.03
C ARG A 497 0.48 35.73 21.07
N GLY A 498 1.34 34.71 21.00
CA GLY A 498 1.38 33.60 21.95
C GLY A 498 0.40 32.47 21.64
N TRP A 499 -0.27 32.49 20.48
CA TRP A 499 -1.08 31.35 20.05
C TRP A 499 -0.16 30.18 19.74
N ARG A 500 -0.52 28.98 20.19
CA ARG A 500 0.25 27.76 19.91
C ARG A 500 -0.56 26.87 18.98
N PHE A 501 -0.15 26.78 17.71
CA PHE A 501 -0.73 25.86 16.74
C PHE A 501 -0.01 24.52 16.80
N GLY A 502 -0.44 23.68 17.74
CA GLY A 502 0.03 22.30 17.88
C GLY A 502 -0.91 21.54 18.79
N MET A 503 -1.33 20.34 18.37
CA MET A 503 -2.32 19.54 19.13
C MET A 503 -1.86 19.27 20.59
N VAL A 504 -0.55 19.15 20.84
CA VAL A 504 0.09 19.13 22.16
C VAL A 504 1.58 19.42 21.95
N ASP A 505 2.21 20.30 22.76
CA ASP A 505 3.67 20.48 22.76
C ASP A 505 4.36 19.23 23.34
N ASP A 506 5.08 18.47 22.49
CA ASP A 506 5.94 17.35 22.92
C ASP A 506 7.31 17.87 23.41
N GLY A 507 7.33 18.76 24.40
CA GLY A 507 8.58 19.16 25.06
C GLY A 507 9.19 17.98 25.86
N PRO A 508 10.51 17.95 26.09
CA PRO A 508 11.10 16.99 27.02
C PRO A 508 10.40 17.09 28.38
N ALA A 509 10.05 15.94 28.94
CA ALA A 509 9.36 15.80 30.22
C ALA A 509 10.04 16.69 31.29
N GLY A 510 9.33 17.72 31.74
CA GLY A 510 9.91 18.71 32.67
C GLY A 510 8.92 19.75 33.21
N LEU A 511 7.69 19.84 32.68
CA LEU A 511 6.64 20.71 33.22
C LEU A 511 5.35 19.87 33.37
N GLY A 512 5.10 19.44 34.61
CA GLY A 512 4.15 18.37 34.96
C GLY A 512 2.66 18.66 34.72
N GLY A 513 1.85 17.61 34.87
CA GLY A 513 0.38 17.60 35.09
C GLY A 513 -0.51 18.10 33.95
N SER A 514 -0.22 19.27 33.38
CA SER A 514 -0.97 19.93 32.32
C SER A 514 -0.80 19.27 30.95
N SER A 515 0.37 18.67 30.67
CA SER A 515 0.66 17.98 29.41
C SER A 515 -0.10 16.66 29.27
N TYR A 516 -0.22 15.89 30.37
CA TYR A 516 -1.01 14.65 30.39
C TYR A 516 -2.48 14.93 30.07
N ARG A 517 -3.11 15.88 30.77
CA ARG A 517 -4.53 16.20 30.59
C ARG A 517 -4.86 16.59 29.15
N ARG A 518 -4.05 17.47 28.53
CA ARG A 518 -4.25 17.88 27.12
C ARG A 518 -4.13 16.69 26.17
N SER A 519 -3.08 15.88 26.34
CA SER A 519 -2.87 14.68 25.53
C SER A 519 -4.01 13.68 25.67
N ALA A 520 -4.49 13.48 26.90
CA ALA A 520 -5.61 12.61 27.20
C ALA A 520 -6.92 13.14 26.58
N THR A 521 -7.21 14.43 26.69
CA THR A 521 -8.41 15.02 26.07
C THR A 521 -8.39 14.87 24.54
N VAL A 522 -7.27 15.21 23.89
CA VAL A 522 -7.15 15.11 22.42
C VAL A 522 -7.31 13.67 21.95
N THR A 523 -6.66 12.71 22.63
CA THR A 523 -6.74 11.29 22.25
C THR A 523 -8.10 10.67 22.56
N SER A 524 -8.75 11.04 23.67
CA SER A 524 -10.10 10.60 23.98
C SER A 524 -11.11 11.13 22.97
N LEU A 525 -11.15 12.44 22.73
CA LEU A 525 -12.10 13.04 21.79
C LEU A 525 -11.84 12.57 20.36
N GLY A 526 -10.58 12.59 19.92
CA GLY A 526 -10.20 12.13 18.59
C GLY A 526 -10.45 10.65 18.39
N GLY A 527 -10.14 9.81 19.37
CA GLY A 527 -10.40 8.37 19.32
C GLY A 527 -11.89 8.04 19.25
N LEU A 528 -12.72 8.69 20.09
CA LEU A 528 -14.17 8.51 20.06
C LEU A 528 -14.79 9.02 18.75
N LEU A 529 -14.29 10.14 18.20
CA LEU A 529 -14.73 10.64 16.90
C LEU A 529 -14.41 9.66 15.77
N LEU A 530 -13.20 9.10 15.74
CA LEU A 530 -12.83 8.07 14.75
C LEU A 530 -13.72 6.83 14.90
N LEU A 531 -13.86 6.30 16.12
CA LEU A 531 -14.68 5.11 16.34
C LEU A 531 -16.17 5.36 16.04
N GLY A 532 -16.70 6.53 16.40
CA GLY A 532 -18.07 6.94 16.09
C GLY A 532 -18.30 7.07 14.58
N ALA A 533 -17.39 7.73 13.85
CA ALA A 533 -17.48 7.86 12.39
C ALA A 533 -17.45 6.49 11.67
N SER A 534 -16.82 5.48 12.29
CA SER A 534 -16.80 4.13 11.74
C SER A 534 -18.10 3.34 11.89
N GLN A 535 -19.07 3.83 12.67
CA GLN A 535 -20.34 3.12 12.92
C GLN A 535 -21.33 3.33 11.76
N PRO A 536 -21.97 2.26 11.24
CA PRO A 536 -22.94 2.35 10.17
C PRO A 536 -24.10 3.31 10.48
N GLN A 537 -24.59 3.33 11.72
CA GLN A 537 -25.69 4.20 12.16
C GLN A 537 -25.31 5.68 12.04
N VAL A 538 -24.07 6.03 12.39
CA VAL A 538 -23.57 7.41 12.30
C VAL A 538 -23.39 7.81 10.83
N GLN A 539 -22.95 6.88 9.97
CA GLN A 539 -22.80 7.12 8.54
C GLN A 539 -24.15 7.32 7.85
N GLN A 540 -25.17 6.56 8.23
CA GLN A 540 -26.55 6.74 7.75
C GLN A 540 -27.11 8.11 8.16
N LEU A 541 -26.88 8.52 9.42
CA LEU A 541 -27.30 9.83 9.93
C LEU A 541 -26.58 11.01 9.24
N ALA A 542 -25.32 10.83 8.84
CA ALA A 542 -24.54 11.86 8.14
C ALA A 542 -25.02 12.11 6.69
N GLY A 543 -25.90 11.27 6.15
CA GLY A 543 -26.39 11.34 4.78
C GLY A 543 -25.47 10.67 3.73
N GLY A 544 -25.99 10.46 2.53
CA GLY A 544 -25.36 9.63 1.48
C GLY A 544 -23.90 9.98 1.16
N PRO A 545 -23.56 11.23 0.77
CA PRO A 545 -22.20 11.57 0.35
C PRO A 545 -21.17 11.47 1.49
N ALA A 546 -21.51 11.94 2.69
CA ALA A 546 -20.60 11.93 3.83
C ALA A 546 -20.41 10.52 4.40
N GLY A 547 -21.51 9.74 4.52
CA GLY A 547 -21.46 8.34 4.94
C GLY A 547 -20.67 7.48 3.97
N GLY A 548 -20.92 7.62 2.66
CA GLY A 548 -20.20 6.91 1.60
C GLY A 548 -18.70 7.25 1.57
N PHE A 549 -18.34 8.52 1.81
CA PHE A 549 -16.93 8.91 1.94
C PHE A 549 -16.24 8.22 3.11
N VAL A 550 -16.85 8.18 4.30
CA VAL A 550 -16.25 7.52 5.46
C VAL A 550 -16.16 6.00 5.25
N ALA A 551 -17.22 5.38 4.71
CA ALA A 551 -17.26 3.96 4.38
C ALA A 551 -16.13 3.58 3.40
N SER A 552 -15.84 4.44 2.42
CA SER A 552 -14.74 4.23 1.47
C SER A 552 -13.36 4.10 2.15
N LEU A 553 -13.18 4.77 3.30
CA LEU A 553 -11.93 4.78 4.05
C LEU A 553 -11.79 3.55 4.94
N GLN A 554 -12.84 2.74 5.11
CA GLN A 554 -12.84 1.53 5.94
C GLN A 554 -12.26 0.29 5.24
N SER A 555 -11.97 0.39 3.94
CA SER A 555 -11.32 -0.68 3.18
C SER A 555 -9.94 -0.26 2.67
N GLU A 556 -9.01 -1.22 2.63
CA GLU A 556 -7.75 -1.08 1.89
C GLU A 556 -8.04 -1.34 0.42
N ARG A 557 -7.93 -0.29 -0.41
CA ARG A 557 -8.06 -0.39 -1.86
C ARG A 557 -6.87 0.25 -2.56
N LEU A 558 -6.64 -0.13 -3.80
CA LEU A 558 -5.73 0.63 -4.65
C LEU A 558 -6.42 1.88 -5.17
N ASN A 559 -5.64 2.94 -5.40
CA ASN A 559 -6.13 4.08 -6.15
C ASN A 559 -6.24 3.73 -7.64
N GLN A 560 -6.90 4.57 -8.42
CA GLN A 560 -7.15 4.31 -9.84
C GLN A 560 -5.86 4.00 -10.62
N GLN A 561 -4.80 4.79 -10.41
CA GLN A 561 -3.52 4.60 -11.06
C GLN A 561 -2.87 3.25 -10.74
N ASP A 562 -2.84 2.84 -9.47
CA ASP A 562 -2.21 1.59 -9.06
C ASP A 562 -3.11 0.38 -9.32
N ALA A 563 -4.43 0.53 -9.26
CA ALA A 563 -5.38 -0.50 -9.68
C ALA A 563 -5.22 -0.78 -11.18
N GLU A 564 -5.10 0.26 -12.00
CA GLU A 564 -4.78 0.14 -13.43
C GLU A 564 -3.40 -0.48 -13.67
N ARG A 565 -2.38 -0.10 -12.88
CA ARG A 565 -1.04 -0.69 -12.96
C ARG A 565 -1.01 -2.15 -12.50
N GLN A 566 -1.79 -2.53 -11.48
CA GLN A 566 -1.87 -3.92 -11.04
C GLN A 566 -2.64 -4.76 -12.06
N LEU A 567 -3.73 -4.23 -12.61
CA LEU A 567 -4.47 -4.87 -13.71
C LEU A 567 -3.57 -5.03 -14.93
N ARG A 568 -2.83 -3.98 -15.29
CA ARG A 568 -1.84 -3.99 -16.37
C ARG A 568 -0.72 -4.99 -16.08
N GLY A 569 -0.10 -4.92 -14.92
CA GLY A 569 0.93 -5.84 -14.44
C GLY A 569 0.44 -7.28 -14.39
N TYR A 570 -0.82 -7.55 -14.09
CA TYR A 570 -1.41 -8.89 -14.15
C TYR A 570 -1.50 -9.41 -15.60
N TYR A 571 -1.92 -8.58 -16.55
CA TYR A 571 -1.97 -8.93 -17.98
C TYR A 571 -0.61 -8.88 -18.69
N GLU A 572 0.31 -8.07 -18.18
CA GLU A 572 1.72 -8.02 -18.58
C GLU A 572 2.45 -9.21 -17.97
N THR A 573 2.32 -9.60 -16.71
CA THR A 573 2.99 -10.80 -16.14
C THR A 573 2.54 -12.10 -16.79
N LEU A 574 1.34 -12.08 -17.40
CA LEU A 574 1.07 -13.04 -18.43
C LEU A 574 2.14 -12.81 -19.54
N LEU A 575 2.13 -11.80 -20.38
CA LEU A 575 3.00 -11.78 -21.57
C LEU A 575 4.48 -11.31 -21.44
N GLU A 576 4.98 -10.80 -20.30
CA GLU A 576 6.37 -10.48 -19.90
C GLU A 576 6.45 -9.70 -18.55
N THR A 577 7.55 -9.87 -17.80
CA THR A 577 7.75 -9.42 -16.40
C THR A 577 8.02 -7.92 -16.20
N ASP A 578 7.29 -7.26 -15.29
CA ASP A 578 7.63 -5.93 -14.76
C ASP A 578 7.54 -5.84 -13.22
N VAL A 579 8.42 -5.01 -12.64
CA VAL A 579 8.71 -4.91 -11.18
C VAL A 579 7.87 -3.79 -10.51
N PRO A 580 7.31 -4.00 -9.30
CA PRO A 580 6.42 -3.03 -8.62
C PRO A 580 7.13 -1.75 -8.14
N THR A 581 6.35 -0.65 -8.03
CA THR A 581 6.83 0.72 -7.74
C THR A 581 6.44 1.27 -6.36
N SER A 582 5.61 0.56 -5.58
CA SER A 582 5.18 0.98 -4.22
C SER A 582 5.11 -0.21 -3.24
N ALA A 583 5.16 0.04 -1.93
CA ALA A 583 5.07 -1.04 -0.93
C ALA A 583 3.68 -1.71 -0.88
N LEU A 584 2.61 -0.97 -1.20
CA LEU A 584 1.25 -1.50 -1.36
C LEU A 584 1.12 -2.34 -2.64
N SER A 585 1.67 -1.90 -3.76
CA SER A 585 1.75 -2.74 -4.98
C SER A 585 2.65 -3.96 -4.80
N ALA A 586 3.73 -3.84 -4.04
CA ALA A 586 4.60 -4.97 -3.69
C ALA A 586 3.95 -5.96 -2.70
N GLN A 587 2.99 -5.51 -1.86
CA GLN A 587 2.21 -6.37 -0.97
C GLN A 587 0.94 -6.94 -1.63
N ALA A 588 0.39 -6.24 -2.63
CA ALA A 588 -0.75 -6.68 -3.43
C ALA A 588 -0.36 -7.66 -4.54
N GLN A 589 0.89 -7.63 -5.00
CA GLN A 589 1.43 -8.68 -5.86
C GLN A 589 1.60 -9.98 -5.08
N PRO A 590 1.21 -11.14 -5.66
CA PRO A 590 1.58 -12.42 -5.08
C PRO A 590 3.11 -12.49 -4.97
N PRO A 591 3.68 -13.03 -3.88
CA PRO A 591 5.13 -13.12 -3.73
C PRO A 591 5.72 -13.78 -4.96
N ALA A 592 6.73 -13.16 -5.58
CA ALA A 592 7.48 -13.75 -6.67
C ALA A 592 8.03 -15.10 -6.20
N GLN A 593 7.33 -16.21 -6.47
CA GLN A 593 7.82 -17.52 -6.04
C GLN A 593 8.93 -17.89 -7.03
N THR A 594 10.17 -17.77 -6.61
CA THR A 594 11.32 -18.24 -7.38
C THR A 594 11.39 -19.78 -7.24
N THR A 595 10.72 -20.52 -8.12
CA THR A 595 10.89 -21.99 -8.25
C THR A 595 11.55 -22.32 -9.58
N PRO A 596 12.67 -23.09 -9.60
CA PRO A 596 13.31 -23.51 -10.83
C PRO A 596 12.56 -24.66 -11.53
N SER A 597 12.34 -24.47 -12.83
CA SER A 597 12.36 -25.46 -13.92
C SER A 597 11.32 -26.60 -14.05
N THR A 598 10.53 -26.99 -13.04
CA THR A 598 9.45 -28.00 -13.27
C THR A 598 8.03 -27.43 -13.24
N ALA A 599 7.83 -26.23 -12.69
CA ALA A 599 6.55 -25.49 -12.67
C ALA A 599 6.41 -24.51 -13.85
N ARG A 600 6.93 -24.88 -15.03
CA ARG A 600 7.00 -23.98 -16.19
C ARG A 600 5.62 -23.75 -16.85
N SER A 601 4.57 -24.52 -16.52
CA SER A 601 3.21 -24.37 -17.06
C SER A 601 2.28 -23.50 -16.20
N ASP A 602 2.56 -23.33 -14.91
CA ASP A 602 1.67 -22.63 -13.96
C ASP A 602 1.69 -21.10 -14.08
N ARG A 603 2.61 -20.53 -14.87
CA ARG A 603 2.81 -19.07 -15.01
C ARG A 603 2.78 -18.52 -16.42
N ARG A 604 2.77 -19.37 -17.44
CA ARG A 604 2.71 -18.87 -18.81
C ARG A 604 1.32 -18.27 -19.05
N PRO A 605 1.20 -17.19 -19.82
CA PRO A 605 -0.03 -16.82 -20.49
C PRO A 605 -0.64 -18.01 -21.16
N LEU A 606 -1.96 -18.02 -21.21
CA LEU A 606 -2.67 -18.87 -22.15
C LEU A 606 -2.07 -18.73 -23.57
N ALA A 607 -1.81 -17.49 -24.02
CA ALA A 607 -1.20 -17.20 -25.32
C ALA A 607 0.23 -17.74 -25.53
N GLN A 608 0.98 -18.07 -24.47
CA GLN A 608 2.33 -18.66 -24.56
C GLN A 608 2.33 -20.15 -24.20
N THR A 609 1.14 -20.75 -24.06
CA THR A 609 1.01 -22.20 -23.91
C THR A 609 0.80 -22.87 -25.25
N ASP A 610 1.08 -24.18 -25.29
CA ASP A 610 0.83 -24.99 -26.47
C ASP A 610 -0.68 -25.23 -26.73
N ALA A 611 -1.56 -24.79 -25.82
CA ALA A 611 -3.02 -24.88 -25.96
C ALA A 611 -3.61 -23.85 -26.92
N VAL A 612 -2.81 -22.88 -27.41
CA VAL A 612 -3.25 -21.89 -28.40
C VAL A 612 -2.54 -22.06 -29.73
N ARG A 613 -3.18 -21.64 -30.81
CA ARG A 613 -2.55 -21.37 -32.11
C ARG A 613 -2.68 -19.89 -32.45
N TYR A 614 -1.61 -19.28 -32.96
CA TYR A 614 -1.63 -17.90 -33.44
C TYR A 614 -2.30 -17.84 -34.80
N THR A 615 -3.20 -16.87 -35.00
CA THR A 615 -4.01 -16.75 -36.22
C THR A 615 -3.38 -15.85 -37.28
N GLY A 616 -2.40 -15.02 -36.90
CA GLY A 616 -1.72 -14.09 -37.81
C GLY A 616 -2.56 -12.87 -38.20
N ASP A 617 -3.75 -12.70 -37.61
CA ASP A 617 -4.69 -11.62 -37.90
C ASP A 617 -5.14 -10.90 -36.61
N ALA A 618 -6.17 -10.05 -36.71
CA ALA A 618 -6.70 -9.30 -35.58
C ALA A 618 -7.31 -10.17 -34.46
N LEU A 619 -7.53 -11.48 -34.67
CA LEU A 619 -7.92 -12.41 -33.61
C LEU A 619 -6.72 -12.75 -32.69
N LEU A 620 -5.50 -12.53 -33.15
CA LEU A 620 -4.20 -12.83 -32.53
C LEU A 620 -3.93 -14.32 -32.30
N TYR A 621 -4.79 -15.00 -31.55
CA TYR A 621 -4.69 -16.42 -31.24
C TYR A 621 -6.07 -17.01 -30.93
N GLU A 622 -6.16 -18.33 -30.98
CA GLU A 622 -7.34 -19.09 -30.58
C GLU A 622 -6.92 -20.41 -29.91
N LEU A 623 -7.82 -21.01 -29.14
CA LEU A 623 -7.59 -22.31 -28.53
C LEU A 623 -7.52 -23.41 -29.60
N LYS A 624 -6.59 -24.36 -29.43
CA LYS A 624 -6.51 -25.54 -30.28
C LYS A 624 -7.68 -26.48 -29.99
N PRO A 625 -8.31 -27.08 -31.01
CA PRO A 625 -9.26 -28.17 -30.82
C PRO A 625 -8.64 -29.39 -30.16
N SER A 626 -9.45 -30.13 -29.39
CA SER A 626 -9.13 -31.44 -28.80
C SER A 626 -7.77 -31.46 -28.10
N TYR A 627 -7.50 -30.44 -27.29
CA TYR A 627 -6.20 -30.25 -26.64
C TYR A 627 -6.33 -30.33 -25.12
N GLU A 628 -5.35 -30.97 -24.49
CA GLU A 628 -5.28 -31.11 -23.04
C GLU A 628 -3.94 -30.59 -22.53
N LEU A 629 -4.01 -29.76 -21.49
CA LEU A 629 -2.84 -29.19 -20.83
C LEU A 629 -3.09 -28.97 -19.35
N MET A 630 -2.11 -29.31 -18.51
CA MET A 630 -2.10 -28.83 -17.13
C MET A 630 -1.74 -27.35 -17.09
N PHE A 631 -2.71 -26.51 -16.75
CA PHE A 631 -2.61 -25.06 -16.72
C PHE A 631 -3.09 -24.50 -15.37
N LYS A 632 -2.23 -23.75 -14.67
CA LYS A 632 -2.51 -23.22 -13.33
C LYS A 632 -3.02 -24.30 -12.35
N ARG A 633 -2.35 -25.46 -12.31
CA ARG A 633 -2.70 -26.62 -11.46
C ARG A 633 -4.08 -27.24 -11.71
N ARG A 634 -4.73 -26.92 -12.82
CA ARG A 634 -5.98 -27.53 -13.27
C ARG A 634 -5.82 -28.06 -14.69
N LEU A 635 -6.58 -29.10 -15.02
CA LEU A 635 -6.63 -29.62 -16.38
C LEU A 635 -7.46 -28.65 -17.24
N LEU A 636 -6.82 -28.04 -18.24
CA LEU A 636 -7.49 -27.32 -19.31
C LEU A 636 -7.71 -28.31 -20.45
N ARG A 637 -8.97 -28.59 -20.76
CA ARG A 637 -9.38 -29.41 -21.89
C ARG A 637 -10.22 -28.58 -22.85
N THR A 638 -9.98 -28.72 -24.14
CA THR A 638 -10.81 -28.15 -25.20
C THR A 638 -11.51 -29.24 -25.99
N ASN A 639 -12.74 -28.98 -26.42
CA ASN A 639 -13.48 -29.86 -27.31
C ASN A 639 -12.97 -29.77 -28.77
N GLU A 640 -13.55 -30.56 -29.66
CA GLU A 640 -13.23 -30.62 -31.09
C GLU A 640 -13.45 -29.30 -31.87
N TRP A 641 -14.09 -28.31 -31.23
CA TRP A 641 -14.32 -26.99 -31.78
C TRP A 641 -13.38 -25.93 -31.20
N GLY A 642 -12.50 -26.30 -30.27
CA GLY A 642 -11.61 -25.39 -29.56
C GLY A 642 -12.30 -24.60 -28.45
N MET A 643 -13.45 -25.04 -27.94
CA MET A 643 -14.10 -24.46 -26.76
C MET A 643 -13.55 -25.15 -25.51
N ARG A 644 -13.30 -24.41 -24.44
CA ARG A 644 -12.94 -25.01 -23.14
C ARG A 644 -14.22 -25.43 -22.42
N ASP A 645 -14.84 -26.47 -22.94
CA ASP A 645 -16.18 -26.88 -22.58
C ASP A 645 -16.34 -28.39 -22.83
N LYS A 646 -17.53 -28.95 -22.57
CA LYS A 646 -17.93 -30.27 -23.04
C LYS A 646 -18.10 -30.31 -24.57
N ALA A 647 -18.29 -31.52 -25.10
CA ALA A 647 -18.52 -31.71 -26.52
C ALA A 647 -19.96 -31.33 -26.90
N TYR A 648 -20.13 -30.71 -28.07
CA TYR A 648 -21.42 -30.31 -28.64
C TYR A 648 -21.47 -30.67 -30.11
N THR A 649 -22.64 -31.09 -30.59
CA THR A 649 -22.84 -31.33 -32.03
C THR A 649 -22.89 -30.00 -32.79
N LEU A 650 -22.35 -29.97 -34.01
CA LEU A 650 -22.45 -28.79 -34.86
C LEU A 650 -23.91 -28.49 -35.21
N ALA A 651 -24.61 -29.49 -35.76
CA ALA A 651 -26.05 -29.43 -36.00
C ALA A 651 -26.79 -29.35 -34.66
N LYS A 652 -27.72 -28.41 -34.55
CA LYS A 652 -28.55 -28.21 -33.37
C LYS A 652 -29.53 -29.37 -33.18
N PRO A 653 -29.48 -30.11 -32.06
CA PRO A 653 -30.41 -31.20 -31.84
C PRO A 653 -31.86 -30.68 -31.75
N PRO A 654 -32.86 -31.46 -32.20
CA PRO A 654 -34.26 -31.06 -32.09
C PRO A 654 -34.67 -30.75 -30.63
N GLY A 655 -35.45 -29.69 -30.44
CA GLY A 655 -35.91 -29.28 -29.11
C GLY A 655 -34.82 -28.71 -28.20
N THR A 656 -33.64 -28.37 -28.74
CA THR A 656 -32.55 -27.77 -27.97
C THR A 656 -32.55 -26.26 -28.07
N TYR A 657 -32.38 -25.57 -26.95
CA TYR A 657 -32.17 -24.12 -26.89
C TYR A 657 -30.68 -23.83 -26.65
N ARG A 658 -30.05 -23.06 -27.55
CA ARG A 658 -28.60 -22.80 -27.55
C ARG A 658 -28.28 -21.36 -27.20
N ILE A 659 -27.38 -21.20 -26.24
CA ILE A 659 -26.77 -19.91 -25.87
C ILE A 659 -25.29 -19.95 -26.27
N ALA A 660 -24.84 -19.03 -27.11
CA ALA A 660 -23.42 -18.84 -27.39
C ALA A 660 -22.84 -17.80 -26.42
N LEU A 661 -21.96 -18.21 -25.52
CA LEU A 661 -21.31 -17.34 -24.55
C LEU A 661 -20.02 -16.75 -25.11
N LEU A 662 -19.97 -15.44 -25.29
CA LEU A 662 -18.76 -14.68 -25.59
C LEU A 662 -18.25 -14.05 -24.29
N GLY A 663 -16.95 -14.18 -24.02
CA GLY A 663 -16.37 -13.52 -22.85
C GLY A 663 -14.87 -13.68 -22.71
N GLY A 664 -14.33 -13.03 -21.68
CA GLY A 664 -12.92 -13.08 -21.33
C GLY A 664 -12.55 -14.26 -20.43
N SER A 665 -11.54 -14.05 -19.59
CA SER A 665 -10.95 -15.10 -18.77
C SER A 665 -11.84 -15.58 -17.60
N ILE A 666 -12.77 -14.74 -17.13
CA ILE A 666 -13.77 -15.12 -16.13
C ILE A 666 -14.75 -16.13 -16.73
N SER A 667 -15.36 -15.80 -17.88
CA SER A 667 -16.28 -16.67 -18.60
C SER A 667 -15.62 -17.95 -19.11
N MET A 668 -14.32 -17.91 -19.45
CA MET A 668 -13.57 -19.13 -19.78
C MET A 668 -13.37 -20.05 -18.55
N GLY A 669 -13.60 -19.57 -17.32
CA GLY A 669 -13.42 -20.32 -16.09
C GLY A 669 -11.96 -20.51 -15.67
N MET A 670 -11.08 -19.52 -15.91
CA MET A 670 -9.63 -19.67 -15.68
C MET A 670 -9.32 -20.04 -14.23
N GLY A 671 -8.69 -21.21 -14.01
CA GLY A 671 -8.34 -21.72 -12.66
C GLY A 671 -9.37 -22.66 -12.02
N LEU A 672 -10.43 -23.02 -12.74
CA LEU A 672 -11.51 -23.90 -12.29
C LEU A 672 -11.53 -25.24 -13.02
N GLY A 673 -12.19 -26.26 -12.46
CA GLY A 673 -12.69 -27.40 -13.22
C GLY A 673 -13.79 -26.97 -14.19
N GLY A 674 -13.98 -27.69 -15.29
CA GLY A 674 -15.00 -27.35 -16.30
C GLY A 674 -16.42 -27.31 -15.72
N GLU A 675 -16.74 -28.19 -14.78
CA GLU A 675 -18.05 -28.25 -14.11
C GLU A 675 -18.25 -27.17 -13.03
N GLU A 676 -17.18 -26.45 -12.65
CA GLU A 676 -17.22 -25.41 -11.61
C GLU A 676 -17.47 -24.01 -12.19
N THR A 677 -17.56 -23.88 -13.51
CA THR A 677 -17.77 -22.59 -14.18
C THR A 677 -19.24 -22.17 -14.11
N TYR A 678 -19.50 -20.87 -14.02
CA TYR A 678 -20.86 -20.39 -13.75
C TYR A 678 -21.84 -20.78 -14.88
N GLU A 679 -21.38 -20.82 -16.13
CA GLU A 679 -22.19 -21.22 -17.27
C GLU A 679 -22.56 -22.70 -17.23
N SER A 680 -21.62 -23.56 -16.84
CA SER A 680 -21.88 -25.00 -16.67
C SER A 680 -22.91 -25.23 -15.56
N LEU A 681 -22.80 -24.51 -14.45
CA LEU A 681 -23.74 -24.58 -13.33
C LEU A 681 -25.14 -24.10 -13.72
N VAL A 682 -25.24 -23.03 -14.53
CA VAL A 682 -26.53 -22.53 -15.04
C VAL A 682 -27.15 -23.51 -16.02
N GLU A 683 -26.35 -24.09 -16.93
CA GLU A 683 -26.85 -25.07 -17.89
C GLU A 683 -27.37 -26.33 -17.19
N GLU A 684 -26.63 -26.87 -16.22
CA GLU A 684 -27.05 -28.03 -15.43
C GLU A 684 -28.36 -27.72 -14.71
N ARG A 685 -28.47 -26.53 -14.10
CA ARG A 685 -29.66 -26.09 -13.39
C ARG A 685 -30.87 -25.93 -14.31
N LEU A 686 -30.70 -25.33 -15.49
CA LEU A 686 -31.77 -25.20 -16.50
C LEU A 686 -32.30 -26.57 -16.92
N ASN A 687 -31.41 -27.50 -17.27
CA ASN A 687 -31.80 -28.84 -17.69
C ASN A 687 -32.44 -29.66 -16.56
N ARG A 688 -32.02 -29.45 -15.31
CA ARG A 688 -32.58 -30.14 -14.14
C ARG A 688 -33.96 -29.61 -13.74
N GLU A 689 -34.14 -28.28 -13.70
CA GLU A 689 -35.37 -27.65 -13.22
C GLU A 689 -36.47 -27.57 -14.29
N HIS A 690 -36.11 -27.56 -15.57
CA HIS A 690 -37.06 -27.43 -16.69
C HIS A 690 -37.08 -28.67 -17.59
N ALA A 691 -36.73 -29.84 -17.04
CA ALA A 691 -36.89 -31.11 -17.72
C ALA A 691 -38.36 -31.32 -18.13
N GLY A 692 -38.64 -31.38 -19.44
CA GLY A 692 -40.00 -31.49 -19.98
C GLY A 692 -40.70 -30.16 -20.28
N GLY A 693 -39.97 -29.04 -20.22
CA GLY A 693 -40.44 -27.74 -20.72
C GLY A 693 -40.55 -27.65 -22.25
N PRO A 694 -40.85 -26.47 -22.81
CA PRO A 694 -40.96 -26.27 -24.26
C PRO A 694 -39.64 -26.54 -25.01
N ASN A 695 -38.51 -26.47 -24.31
CA ASN A 695 -37.22 -26.93 -24.77
C ASN A 695 -36.88 -28.23 -24.03
N ALA A 696 -36.54 -29.28 -24.77
CA ALA A 696 -36.13 -30.58 -24.24
C ALA A 696 -34.72 -30.53 -23.64
N GLN A 697 -33.89 -29.58 -24.09
CA GLN A 697 -32.50 -29.43 -23.65
C GLN A 697 -32.04 -27.97 -23.76
N TYR A 698 -31.20 -27.53 -22.84
CA TYR A 698 -30.47 -26.27 -22.90
C TYR A 698 -28.98 -26.55 -23.06
N GLU A 699 -28.31 -25.82 -23.95
CA GLU A 699 -26.87 -25.88 -24.18
C GLU A 699 -26.28 -24.47 -24.12
N ILE A 700 -25.22 -24.27 -23.32
CA ILE A 700 -24.47 -23.01 -23.22
C ILE A 700 -23.06 -23.25 -23.76
N LEU A 701 -22.84 -22.87 -25.02
CA LEU A 701 -21.59 -23.10 -25.73
C LEU A 701 -20.58 -22.00 -25.36
N ASN A 702 -19.54 -22.36 -24.62
CA ASN A 702 -18.56 -21.41 -24.12
C ASN A 702 -17.46 -21.06 -25.14
N PHE A 703 -17.64 -19.97 -25.88
CA PHE A 703 -16.65 -19.41 -26.80
C PHE A 703 -15.68 -18.42 -26.13
N ALA A 704 -15.69 -18.32 -24.79
CA ALA A 704 -14.83 -17.40 -24.07
C ALA A 704 -13.35 -17.81 -24.15
N VAL A 705 -12.49 -16.83 -24.38
CA VAL A 705 -11.03 -17.04 -24.42
C VAL A 705 -10.34 -15.97 -23.59
N GLY A 706 -9.54 -16.43 -22.63
CA GLY A 706 -8.79 -15.55 -21.75
C GLY A 706 -7.81 -14.69 -22.52
N GLY A 707 -7.95 -13.37 -22.41
CA GLY A 707 -7.07 -12.39 -23.06
C GLY A 707 -7.68 -11.70 -24.29
N TYR A 708 -8.89 -12.10 -24.71
CA TYR A 708 -9.68 -11.36 -25.70
C TYR A 708 -10.16 -10.02 -25.14
N GLY A 709 -10.46 -9.10 -26.06
CA GLY A 709 -11.26 -7.90 -25.82
C GLY A 709 -12.30 -7.73 -26.93
N LEU A 710 -13.03 -6.61 -26.92
CA LEU A 710 -14.18 -6.37 -27.79
C LEU A 710 -13.94 -6.66 -29.28
N VAL A 711 -12.78 -6.29 -29.83
CA VAL A 711 -12.44 -6.56 -31.24
C VAL A 711 -12.43 -8.07 -31.54
N GLN A 712 -11.86 -8.88 -30.65
CA GLN A 712 -11.83 -10.33 -30.82
C GLN A 712 -13.21 -10.93 -30.67
N HIS A 713 -14.03 -10.40 -29.74
CA HIS A 713 -15.41 -10.86 -29.56
C HIS A 713 -16.27 -10.63 -30.81
N VAL A 714 -16.12 -9.49 -31.49
CA VAL A 714 -16.75 -9.23 -32.80
C VAL A 714 -16.32 -10.30 -33.81
N LEU A 715 -15.01 -10.56 -33.93
CA LEU A 715 -14.49 -11.54 -34.89
C LEU A 715 -14.95 -12.98 -34.60
N VAL A 716 -15.04 -13.36 -33.32
CA VAL A 716 -15.57 -14.67 -32.91
C VAL A 716 -17.06 -14.77 -33.23
N ALA A 717 -17.84 -13.73 -32.96
CA ALA A 717 -19.25 -13.68 -33.29
C ALA A 717 -19.45 -13.87 -34.80
N GLU A 718 -18.75 -13.10 -35.63
CA GLU A 718 -18.92 -13.13 -37.09
C GLU A 718 -18.43 -14.43 -37.72
N ARG A 719 -17.35 -15.04 -37.20
CA ARG A 719 -16.66 -16.15 -37.89
C ARG A 719 -16.96 -17.53 -37.32
N LYS A 720 -17.42 -17.63 -36.06
CA LYS A 720 -17.43 -18.91 -35.34
C LYS A 720 -18.75 -19.33 -34.73
N ILE A 721 -19.55 -18.43 -34.15
CA ILE A 721 -20.66 -18.85 -33.30
C ILE A 721 -21.89 -19.30 -34.09
N PHE A 722 -22.20 -18.63 -35.21
CA PHE A 722 -23.47 -18.83 -35.92
C PHE A 722 -23.57 -20.17 -36.66
N ARG A 723 -22.47 -20.89 -36.88
CA ARG A 723 -22.50 -22.27 -37.40
C ARG A 723 -23.16 -23.27 -36.45
N PHE A 724 -23.39 -22.89 -35.19
CA PHE A 724 -24.07 -23.71 -34.18
C PHE A 724 -25.55 -23.32 -33.99
N GLU A 725 -26.07 -22.38 -34.77
CA GLU A 725 -27.47 -21.94 -34.73
C GLU A 725 -27.95 -21.53 -33.32
N PRO A 726 -27.22 -20.63 -32.62
CA PRO A 726 -27.62 -20.20 -31.28
C PRO A 726 -28.92 -19.40 -31.30
N ASP A 727 -29.77 -19.59 -30.29
CA ASP A 727 -30.97 -18.76 -30.06
C ASP A 727 -30.61 -17.43 -29.39
N VAL A 728 -29.58 -17.43 -28.54
CA VAL A 728 -29.05 -16.24 -27.86
C VAL A 728 -27.54 -16.14 -28.02
N VAL A 729 -27.05 -14.93 -28.26
CA VAL A 729 -25.63 -14.59 -28.14
C VAL A 729 -25.47 -13.80 -26.85
N LEU A 730 -24.84 -14.41 -25.84
CA LEU A 730 -24.62 -13.79 -24.53
C LEU A 730 -23.20 -13.24 -24.45
N TYR A 731 -23.06 -11.91 -24.45
CA TYR A 731 -21.77 -11.22 -24.31
C TYR A 731 -21.50 -10.83 -22.86
N ALA A 732 -20.53 -11.50 -22.24
CA ALA A 732 -20.11 -11.26 -20.87
C ALA A 732 -19.00 -10.21 -20.78
N ALA A 733 -19.35 -9.01 -20.30
CA ALA A 733 -18.45 -7.88 -20.10
C ALA A 733 -18.09 -7.69 -18.62
N HIS A 734 -16.90 -7.16 -18.34
CA HIS A 734 -16.49 -6.74 -17.00
C HIS A 734 -15.89 -5.33 -17.05
N SER A 735 -15.75 -4.61 -15.92
CA SER A 735 -15.17 -3.24 -15.92
C SER A 735 -13.84 -3.06 -16.64
N GLY A 736 -12.96 -4.06 -16.57
CA GLY A 736 -11.67 -4.02 -17.26
C GLY A 736 -11.74 -4.18 -18.78
N GLU A 737 -12.93 -4.39 -19.37
CA GLU A 737 -13.12 -4.74 -20.78
C GLU A 737 -12.63 -3.63 -21.72
N TYR A 738 -12.85 -2.38 -21.31
CA TYR A 738 -12.40 -1.22 -22.05
C TYR A 738 -10.87 -1.14 -22.14
N LEU A 739 -10.19 -1.17 -21.00
CA LEU A 739 -8.71 -1.12 -20.97
C LEU A 739 -8.10 -2.32 -21.70
N ARG A 740 -8.74 -3.49 -21.61
CA ARG A 740 -8.36 -4.67 -22.37
C ARG A 740 -8.47 -4.43 -23.88
N THR A 741 -9.58 -3.87 -24.33
CA THR A 741 -9.82 -3.60 -25.75
C THR A 741 -8.72 -2.70 -26.33
N LEU A 742 -8.31 -1.66 -25.59
CA LEU A 742 -7.22 -0.78 -26.00
C LEU A 742 -5.86 -1.50 -26.07
N ASP A 743 -5.53 -2.33 -25.09
CA ASP A 743 -4.28 -3.09 -25.09
C ASP A 743 -4.21 -4.08 -26.25
N VAL A 744 -5.33 -4.78 -26.51
CA VAL A 744 -5.36 -5.75 -27.59
C VAL A 744 -5.28 -5.04 -28.93
N LEU A 745 -6.02 -3.95 -29.12
CA LEU A 745 -5.97 -3.15 -30.35
C LEU A 745 -4.56 -2.60 -30.60
N GLY A 746 -3.87 -2.12 -29.56
CA GLY A 746 -2.47 -1.72 -29.65
C GLY A 746 -1.55 -2.84 -30.15
N ARG A 747 -1.75 -4.08 -29.67
CA ARG A 747 -0.98 -5.24 -30.16
C ARG A 747 -1.32 -5.63 -31.59
N VAL A 748 -2.59 -5.57 -31.97
CA VAL A 748 -3.04 -5.82 -33.36
C VAL A 748 -2.35 -4.84 -34.31
N ILE A 749 -2.31 -3.56 -33.95
CA ILE A 749 -1.62 -2.50 -34.71
C ILE A 749 -0.11 -2.78 -34.79
N GLN A 750 0.53 -3.09 -33.67
CA GLN A 750 1.98 -3.35 -33.64
C GLN A 750 2.41 -4.56 -34.47
N ARG A 751 1.56 -5.58 -34.54
CA ARG A 751 1.81 -6.77 -35.36
C ARG A 751 1.49 -6.55 -36.84
N GLY A 752 1.00 -5.37 -37.22
CA GLY A 752 0.59 -5.08 -38.61
C GLY A 752 -0.59 -5.92 -39.08
N ALA A 753 -1.41 -6.44 -38.16
CA ALA A 753 -2.55 -7.26 -38.50
C ALA A 753 -3.66 -6.41 -39.15
N GLU A 754 -4.40 -7.00 -40.08
CA GLU A 754 -5.44 -6.28 -40.80
C GLU A 754 -6.58 -5.85 -39.86
N LEU A 755 -6.86 -4.54 -39.84
CA LEU A 755 -7.94 -3.96 -39.07
C LEU A 755 -9.24 -3.86 -39.90
N PRO A 756 -10.40 -4.10 -39.26
CA PRO A 756 -11.70 -3.73 -39.82
C PRO A 756 -11.73 -2.28 -40.33
N PRO A 757 -12.47 -1.95 -41.40
CA PRO A 757 -12.45 -0.61 -42.02
C PRO A 757 -12.68 0.53 -41.04
N PHE A 758 -13.64 0.38 -40.12
CA PHE A 758 -13.93 1.36 -39.07
C PHE A 758 -12.72 1.59 -38.14
N LEU A 759 -12.09 0.52 -37.65
CA LEU A 759 -10.92 0.64 -36.78
C LEU A 759 -9.71 1.20 -37.53
N ARG A 760 -9.57 0.92 -38.83
CA ARG A 760 -8.52 1.48 -39.68
C ARG A 760 -8.65 2.99 -39.82
N ASP A 761 -9.86 3.49 -40.06
CA ASP A 761 -10.14 4.93 -40.09
C ASP A 761 -9.93 5.58 -38.72
N LEU A 762 -10.41 4.93 -37.66
CA LEU A 762 -10.25 5.41 -36.29
C LEU A 762 -8.79 5.52 -35.88
N VAL A 763 -7.97 4.52 -36.19
CA VAL A 763 -6.51 4.51 -35.93
C VAL A 763 -5.82 5.64 -36.70
N ARG A 764 -6.24 5.91 -37.95
CA ARG A 764 -5.74 7.03 -38.75
C ARG A 764 -6.13 8.38 -38.14
N ARG A 765 -7.39 8.56 -37.74
CA ARG A 765 -7.89 9.78 -37.07
C ARG A 765 -7.22 10.02 -35.72
N ALA A 766 -6.89 8.95 -35.01
CA ALA A 766 -6.11 9.00 -33.76
C ALA A 766 -4.61 9.26 -34.01
N GLY A 767 -4.18 9.37 -35.27
CA GLY A 767 -2.79 9.64 -35.67
C GLY A 767 -1.83 8.52 -35.27
N ILE A 768 -2.27 7.27 -35.25
CA ILE A 768 -1.43 6.14 -34.82
C ILE A 768 -0.70 5.57 -36.03
N GLU A 769 0.61 5.46 -35.90
CA GLU A 769 1.50 4.95 -36.94
C GLU A 769 2.05 3.55 -36.60
N PRO A 770 2.38 2.73 -37.62
CA PRO A 770 3.07 1.45 -37.40
C PRO A 770 4.39 1.65 -36.63
N GLY A 771 4.63 0.84 -35.59
CA GLY A 771 5.84 0.91 -34.76
C GLY A 771 5.72 1.82 -33.52
N MET A 772 4.60 2.52 -33.34
CA MET A 772 4.34 3.32 -32.14
C MET A 772 4.30 2.45 -30.88
N ALA A 773 4.93 2.93 -29.79
CA ALA A 773 4.94 2.23 -28.51
C ALA A 773 3.52 2.04 -27.96
N SER A 774 3.23 0.87 -27.36
CA SER A 774 1.87 0.47 -26.96
C SER A 774 1.22 1.47 -25.99
N GLY A 775 2.03 2.09 -25.13
CA GLY A 775 1.58 3.12 -24.20
C GLY A 775 1.11 4.41 -24.88
N GLU A 776 1.74 4.80 -25.99
CA GLU A 776 1.34 5.97 -26.77
C GLU A 776 0.08 5.68 -27.60
N VAL A 777 -0.02 4.48 -28.18
CA VAL A 777 -1.24 4.00 -28.85
C VAL A 777 -2.43 4.03 -27.88
N ARG A 778 -2.25 3.50 -26.67
CA ARG A 778 -3.26 3.52 -25.61
C ARG A 778 -3.65 4.95 -25.22
N ARG A 779 -2.69 5.86 -25.13
CA ARG A 779 -2.96 7.27 -24.81
C ARG A 779 -3.86 7.91 -25.87
N ARG A 780 -3.52 7.72 -27.16
CA ARG A 780 -4.26 8.32 -28.27
C ARG A 780 -5.67 7.73 -28.40
N LEU A 781 -5.82 6.43 -28.25
CA LEU A 781 -7.13 5.76 -28.28
C LEU A 781 -7.94 5.92 -26.99
N GLY A 782 -7.28 6.27 -25.88
CA GLY A 782 -7.88 6.37 -24.57
C GLY A 782 -8.57 7.71 -24.28
N SER A 783 -8.36 8.71 -25.13
CA SER A 783 -8.99 10.03 -25.03
C SER A 783 -10.27 10.09 -25.87
N ASP A 784 -11.31 10.76 -25.36
CA ASP A 784 -12.53 11.01 -26.13
C ASP A 784 -12.20 11.66 -27.50
N PRO A 785 -12.91 11.28 -28.57
CA PRO A 785 -14.14 10.46 -28.61
C PRO A 785 -13.90 8.95 -28.84
N PHE A 786 -12.67 8.51 -29.03
CA PHE A 786 -12.36 7.15 -29.52
C PHE A 786 -12.86 5.99 -28.64
N PRO A 787 -12.81 6.05 -27.30
CA PRO A 787 -13.33 5.01 -26.42
C PRO A 787 -14.79 4.67 -26.68
N ARG A 788 -15.61 5.72 -26.79
CA ARG A 788 -17.05 5.63 -27.05
C ARG A 788 -17.32 5.06 -28.43
N GLU A 789 -16.55 5.51 -29.42
CA GLU A 789 -16.65 5.06 -30.79
C GLU A 789 -16.32 3.56 -30.94
N ILE A 790 -15.24 3.08 -30.32
CA ILE A 790 -14.84 1.68 -30.34
C ILE A 790 -15.90 0.80 -29.66
N GLY A 791 -16.36 1.21 -28.47
CA GLY A 791 -17.40 0.48 -27.72
C GLY A 791 -18.72 0.38 -28.50
N LYS A 792 -19.22 1.52 -29.01
CA LYS A 792 -20.45 1.55 -29.81
C LYS A 792 -20.34 0.73 -31.08
N TRP A 793 -19.21 0.79 -31.78
CA TRP A 793 -18.97 -0.02 -32.97
C TRP A 793 -19.03 -1.51 -32.64
N GLY A 794 -18.24 -1.98 -31.66
CA GLY A 794 -18.15 -3.41 -31.37
C GLY A 794 -19.47 -4.00 -30.88
N TYR A 795 -20.19 -3.27 -30.02
CA TYR A 795 -21.51 -3.70 -29.56
C TYR A 795 -22.52 -3.79 -30.70
N ARG A 796 -22.56 -2.80 -31.60
CA ARG A 796 -23.43 -2.84 -32.77
C ARG A 796 -23.10 -4.01 -33.70
N GLN A 797 -21.82 -4.30 -33.95
CA GLN A 797 -21.43 -5.43 -34.79
C GLN A 797 -21.95 -6.76 -34.23
N ILE A 798 -21.82 -6.99 -32.93
CA ILE A 798 -22.34 -8.22 -32.29
C ILE A 798 -23.87 -8.27 -32.39
N VAL A 799 -24.58 -7.17 -32.10
CA VAL A 799 -26.05 -7.09 -32.19
C VAL A 799 -26.53 -7.37 -33.61
N GLU A 800 -25.94 -6.71 -34.61
CA GLU A 800 -26.31 -6.87 -36.01
C GLU A 800 -26.00 -8.28 -36.50
N ALA A 801 -24.85 -8.84 -36.16
CA ALA A 801 -24.50 -10.22 -36.50
C ALA A 801 -25.47 -11.22 -35.87
N SER A 802 -25.90 -10.99 -34.62
CA SER A 802 -26.88 -11.83 -33.93
C SER A 802 -28.23 -11.80 -34.65
N ARG A 803 -28.76 -10.59 -34.90
CA ARG A 803 -30.05 -10.42 -35.56
C ARG A 803 -30.08 -10.98 -36.99
N ARG A 804 -29.00 -10.78 -37.77
CA ARG A 804 -28.87 -11.33 -39.13
C ARG A 804 -28.94 -12.85 -39.16
N ASN A 805 -28.52 -13.52 -38.09
CA ASN A 805 -28.53 -14.98 -37.97
C ASN A 805 -29.69 -15.49 -37.10
N GLY A 806 -30.71 -14.66 -36.83
CA GLY A 806 -31.90 -15.07 -36.08
C GLY A 806 -31.72 -15.23 -34.58
N ALA A 807 -30.57 -14.84 -34.02
CA ALA A 807 -30.26 -14.94 -32.60
C ALA A 807 -30.60 -13.64 -31.84
N ILE A 808 -30.99 -13.76 -30.57
CA ILE A 808 -31.26 -12.64 -29.68
C ILE A 808 -29.93 -12.19 -29.03
N PRO A 809 -29.51 -10.94 -29.22
CA PRO A 809 -28.30 -10.43 -28.58
C PRO A 809 -28.59 -10.07 -27.11
N ALA A 810 -27.88 -10.72 -26.19
CA ALA A 810 -27.90 -10.42 -24.76
C ALA A 810 -26.50 -9.98 -24.28
N TRP A 811 -26.47 -9.02 -23.37
CA TRP A 811 -25.26 -8.51 -22.75
C TRP A 811 -25.36 -8.75 -21.25
N VAL A 812 -24.31 -9.29 -20.64
CA VAL A 812 -24.26 -9.53 -19.19
C VAL A 812 -23.06 -8.85 -18.57
N PHE A 813 -23.30 -8.07 -17.51
CA PHE A 813 -22.24 -7.55 -16.68
C PHE A 813 -21.79 -8.61 -15.67
N VAL A 814 -20.50 -8.95 -15.68
CA VAL A 814 -19.88 -9.90 -14.76
C VAL A 814 -18.87 -9.18 -13.86
N PRO A 815 -19.09 -9.14 -12.53
CA PRO A 815 -18.15 -8.51 -11.59
C PRO A 815 -16.83 -9.28 -11.48
N GLN A 816 -15.76 -8.56 -11.15
CA GLN A 816 -14.45 -9.14 -10.81
C GLN A 816 -14.38 -9.43 -9.30
N SER A 817 -13.64 -10.45 -8.89
CA SER A 817 -13.55 -10.86 -7.47
C SER A 817 -12.75 -9.90 -6.58
N HIS A 818 -11.80 -9.15 -7.18
CA HIS A 818 -11.04 -8.11 -6.50
C HIS A 818 -11.22 -6.77 -7.22
N ASN A 819 -12.07 -5.91 -6.65
CA ASN A 819 -11.93 -4.46 -6.61
C ASN A 819 -13.17 -3.97 -5.87
N GLY A 820 -12.96 -3.31 -4.72
CA GLY A 820 -14.07 -2.78 -3.91
C GLY A 820 -15.03 -2.02 -4.79
N ILE A 821 -16.33 -2.34 -4.68
CA ILE A 821 -17.48 -1.69 -5.30
C ILE A 821 -17.07 -0.97 -6.59
N GLN A 822 -17.13 -1.67 -7.73
CA GLN A 822 -16.97 -1.00 -9.01
C GLN A 822 -17.91 0.20 -9.01
N PRO A 823 -17.42 1.42 -9.33
CA PRO A 823 -18.25 2.62 -9.23
C PRO A 823 -19.56 2.34 -9.97
N PRO A 824 -20.72 2.45 -9.30
CA PRO A 824 -22.02 2.16 -9.93
C PRO A 824 -22.17 2.86 -11.28
N GLU A 825 -21.57 4.04 -11.41
CA GLU A 825 -21.53 4.85 -12.63
C GLU A 825 -20.88 4.12 -13.82
N THR A 826 -19.88 3.26 -13.57
CA THR A 826 -19.24 2.45 -14.64
C THR A 826 -20.16 1.36 -15.16
N ILE A 827 -20.87 0.69 -14.25
CA ILE A 827 -21.83 -0.36 -14.58
C ILE A 827 -23.00 0.24 -15.35
N GLU A 828 -23.54 1.35 -14.85
CA GLU A 828 -24.61 2.11 -15.50
C GLU A 828 -24.20 2.57 -16.90
N TYR A 829 -23.00 3.14 -17.04
CA TYR A 829 -22.49 3.58 -18.34
C TYR A 829 -22.35 2.44 -19.35
N MET A 830 -21.78 1.30 -18.95
CA MET A 830 -21.63 0.13 -19.82
C MET A 830 -22.99 -0.47 -20.20
N SER A 831 -23.91 -0.55 -19.23
CA SER A 831 -25.27 -1.05 -19.41
C SER A 831 -26.07 -0.15 -20.36
N ALA A 832 -25.96 1.17 -20.21
CA ALA A 832 -26.58 2.14 -21.11
C ALA A 832 -26.06 1.99 -22.54
N MET A 833 -24.74 1.84 -22.72
CA MET A 833 -24.15 1.64 -24.05
C MET A 833 -24.61 0.32 -24.70
N ALA A 834 -24.73 -0.77 -23.92
CA ALA A 834 -25.23 -2.05 -24.40
C ALA A 834 -26.71 -1.96 -24.81
N SER A 835 -27.53 -1.31 -23.98
CA SER A 835 -28.95 -1.05 -24.27
C SER A 835 -29.12 -0.20 -25.53
N GLU A 836 -28.37 0.92 -25.65
CA GLU A 836 -28.35 1.78 -26.84
C GLU A 836 -27.96 1.02 -28.12
N ALA A 837 -27.08 0.03 -28.02
CA ALA A 837 -26.69 -0.80 -29.15
C ALA A 837 -27.75 -1.84 -29.54
N GLY A 838 -28.71 -2.14 -28.65
CA GLY A 838 -29.84 -3.04 -28.91
C GLY A 838 -29.70 -4.43 -28.28
N PHE A 839 -28.89 -4.58 -27.24
CA PHE A 839 -28.82 -5.79 -26.40
C PHE A 839 -29.96 -5.86 -25.38
N VAL A 840 -30.36 -7.08 -25.02
CA VAL A 840 -31.01 -7.35 -23.73
C VAL A 840 -29.95 -7.29 -22.64
N VAL A 841 -30.13 -6.43 -21.63
CA VAL A 841 -29.10 -6.18 -20.60
C VAL A 841 -29.39 -6.97 -19.32
N LEU A 842 -28.45 -7.80 -18.90
CA LEU A 842 -28.47 -8.57 -17.66
C LEU A 842 -27.36 -8.05 -16.73
N ASN A 843 -27.61 -7.91 -15.43
CA ASN A 843 -26.63 -7.32 -14.50
C ASN A 843 -26.37 -8.22 -13.30
N LEU A 844 -25.14 -8.72 -13.18
CA LEU A 844 -24.69 -9.53 -12.04
C LEU A 844 -23.83 -8.73 -11.05
N GLY A 845 -23.87 -7.39 -11.10
CA GLY A 845 -22.96 -6.54 -10.32
C GLY A 845 -23.05 -6.70 -8.81
N ASP A 846 -24.19 -7.17 -8.32
CA ASP A 846 -24.53 -7.46 -6.93
C ASP A 846 -24.24 -8.92 -6.51
N ALA A 847 -23.77 -9.79 -7.42
CA ALA A 847 -23.58 -11.21 -7.15
C ALA A 847 -22.60 -11.50 -6.00
N PHE A 848 -21.72 -10.56 -5.64
CA PHE A 848 -20.73 -10.70 -4.58
C PHE A 848 -21.03 -9.88 -3.33
N ASP A 849 -22.23 -9.29 -3.22
CA ASP A 849 -22.60 -8.47 -2.07
C ASP A 849 -22.52 -9.28 -0.76
N GLY A 850 -21.88 -8.69 0.24
CA GLY A 850 -21.66 -9.33 1.55
C GLY A 850 -20.51 -10.34 1.63
N GLN A 851 -19.78 -10.61 0.54
CA GLN A 851 -18.63 -11.53 0.53
C GLN A 851 -17.29 -10.78 0.60
N SER A 852 -16.27 -11.35 1.24
CA SER A 852 -14.91 -10.79 1.18
C SER A 852 -14.17 -11.28 -0.06
N THR A 853 -13.32 -10.43 -0.66
CA THR A 853 -12.48 -10.80 -1.81
C THR A 853 -11.67 -12.07 -1.54
N GLU A 854 -11.14 -12.23 -0.33
CA GLU A 854 -10.34 -13.41 0.01
C GLU A 854 -11.13 -14.74 -0.03
N GLU A 855 -12.45 -14.70 0.16
CA GLU A 855 -13.34 -15.88 0.12
C GLU A 855 -13.74 -16.27 -1.30
N ILE A 856 -13.83 -15.29 -2.21
CA ILE A 856 -14.36 -15.50 -3.57
C ILE A 856 -13.30 -15.50 -4.67
N SER A 857 -12.04 -15.17 -4.38
CA SER A 857 -10.95 -15.18 -5.37
C SER A 857 -10.18 -16.50 -5.40
N VAL A 858 -9.65 -16.89 -6.57
CA VAL A 858 -8.79 -18.09 -6.74
C VAL A 858 -7.48 -17.97 -5.95
N ALA A 859 -6.92 -16.76 -5.86
CA ALA A 859 -5.75 -16.46 -5.07
C ALA A 859 -5.73 -14.99 -4.64
N ARG A 860 -4.95 -14.67 -3.61
CA ARG A 860 -4.75 -13.28 -3.18
C ARG A 860 -4.12 -12.45 -4.30
N GLY A 861 -4.84 -11.42 -4.76
CA GLY A 861 -4.43 -10.57 -5.88
C GLY A 861 -4.81 -11.10 -7.27
N ASP A 862 -5.54 -12.22 -7.35
CA ASP A 862 -6.16 -12.71 -8.59
C ASP A 862 -7.59 -12.15 -8.71
N TYR A 863 -7.96 -11.74 -9.92
CA TYR A 863 -9.27 -11.17 -10.24
C TYR A 863 -10.32 -12.23 -10.56
N HIS A 864 -9.92 -13.50 -10.75
CA HIS A 864 -10.82 -14.59 -11.10
C HIS A 864 -11.59 -15.11 -9.89
N PRO A 865 -12.92 -15.22 -10.01
CA PRO A 865 -13.72 -15.88 -8.99
C PRO A 865 -13.32 -17.36 -8.88
N ASN A 866 -13.26 -17.87 -7.65
CA ASN A 866 -13.09 -19.29 -7.36
C ASN A 866 -14.43 -20.03 -7.52
N ALA A 867 -14.49 -21.30 -7.11
CA ALA A 867 -15.71 -22.11 -7.22
C ALA A 867 -16.92 -21.48 -6.48
N LEU A 868 -16.71 -20.86 -5.31
CA LEU A 868 -17.78 -20.15 -4.60
C LEU A 868 -18.24 -18.92 -5.39
N GLY A 869 -17.30 -18.11 -5.88
CA GLY A 869 -17.63 -16.95 -6.71
C GLY A 869 -18.40 -17.32 -7.98
N ASN A 870 -18.04 -18.42 -8.64
CA ASN A 870 -18.77 -18.88 -9.84
C ASN A 870 -20.16 -19.42 -9.50
N ARG A 871 -20.34 -20.04 -8.32
CA ARG A 871 -21.67 -20.42 -7.85
C ARG A 871 -22.57 -19.21 -7.64
N LEU A 872 -22.06 -18.16 -7.01
CA LEU A 872 -22.81 -16.91 -6.82
C LEU A 872 -23.16 -16.23 -8.16
N LEU A 873 -22.21 -16.21 -9.10
CA LEU A 873 -22.48 -15.74 -10.46
C LEU A 873 -23.55 -16.59 -11.17
N ALA A 874 -23.51 -17.91 -11.01
CA ALA A 874 -24.48 -18.83 -11.60
C ALA A 874 -25.89 -18.58 -11.04
N ASP A 875 -26.00 -18.44 -9.71
CA ASP A 875 -27.28 -18.16 -9.06
C ASP A 875 -27.89 -16.85 -9.56
N ARG A 876 -27.08 -15.77 -9.58
CA ARG A 876 -27.54 -14.47 -10.06
C ARG A 876 -27.86 -14.46 -11.56
N LEU A 877 -27.06 -15.15 -12.38
CA LEU A 877 -27.33 -15.27 -13.83
C LEU A 877 -28.62 -16.04 -14.10
N TYR A 878 -28.88 -17.11 -13.35
CA TYR A 878 -30.13 -17.85 -13.47
C TYR A 878 -31.35 -16.99 -13.15
N GLU A 879 -31.27 -16.16 -12.10
CA GLU A 879 -32.32 -15.20 -11.76
C GLU A 879 -32.55 -14.19 -12.89
N GLU A 880 -31.48 -13.62 -13.45
CA GLU A 880 -31.56 -12.68 -14.57
C GLU A 880 -32.19 -13.32 -15.83
N LEU A 881 -31.80 -14.56 -16.16
CA LEU A 881 -32.38 -15.30 -17.28
C LEU A 881 -33.87 -15.56 -17.08
N ARG A 882 -34.29 -15.90 -15.85
CA ARG A 882 -35.70 -16.09 -15.52
C ARG A 882 -36.50 -14.80 -15.57
N ALA A 883 -35.94 -13.69 -15.06
CA ALA A 883 -36.59 -12.38 -15.12
C ALA A 883 -36.80 -11.90 -16.57
N HIS A 884 -35.91 -12.30 -17.48
CA HIS A 884 -35.96 -11.91 -18.90
C HIS A 884 -36.47 -13.03 -19.84
N ASP A 885 -37.09 -14.08 -19.29
CA ASP A 885 -37.58 -15.25 -20.06
C ASP A 885 -38.45 -14.85 -21.26
N GLY A 886 -39.37 -13.91 -21.08
CA GLY A 886 -40.26 -13.46 -22.17
C GLY A 886 -39.53 -12.81 -23.35
N VAL A 887 -38.42 -12.12 -23.09
CA VAL A 887 -37.64 -11.42 -24.14
C VAL A 887 -36.62 -12.37 -24.76
N LEU A 888 -35.97 -13.21 -23.94
CA LEU A 888 -35.00 -14.20 -24.39
C LEU A 888 -35.67 -15.43 -25.02
N LYS A 889 -36.96 -15.66 -24.77
CA LYS A 889 -37.72 -16.83 -25.23
C LYS A 889 -37.14 -18.17 -24.73
N LEU A 890 -36.66 -18.20 -23.49
CA LEU A 890 -36.05 -19.39 -22.90
C LEU A 890 -37.09 -20.49 -22.59
N GLY A 891 -38.35 -20.11 -22.43
CA GLY A 891 -39.45 -21.05 -22.18
C GLY A 891 -39.53 -21.53 -20.73
N LEU A 892 -39.05 -20.73 -19.78
CA LEU A 892 -38.97 -21.10 -18.36
C LEU A 892 -40.28 -20.91 -17.60
N THR A 893 -41.20 -20.09 -18.10
CA THR A 893 -42.45 -19.70 -17.40
C THR A 893 -43.66 -20.61 -17.66
N GLY A 894 -43.47 -21.81 -18.25
CA GLY A 894 -44.55 -22.71 -18.67
C GLY A 894 -44.89 -23.91 -17.77
N THR A 895 -44.15 -24.19 -16.68
CA THR A 895 -44.30 -25.43 -15.88
C THR A 895 -44.99 -25.25 -14.52
N GLY A 896 -45.70 -24.13 -14.31
CA GLY A 896 -46.51 -23.89 -13.11
C GLY A 896 -47.91 -24.49 -13.18
N ASN A 897 -48.07 -25.80 -13.38
CA ASN A 897 -49.23 -26.65 -13.00
C ASN A 897 -49.26 -27.96 -13.80
N ARG A 898 -48.48 -28.97 -13.41
CA ARG A 898 -48.95 -30.36 -13.35
C ARG A 898 -48.23 -31.02 -12.17
N ARG A 899 -49.02 -31.37 -11.15
CA ARG A 899 -48.62 -32.11 -9.96
C ARG A 899 -48.05 -33.48 -10.31
#